data_AF-A0A354GYK7-F1
#
_entry.id   AF-A0A354GYK7-F1
#
_cell.length_a   1.000
_cell.length_b   1.000
_cell.length_c   1.000
_cell.angle_alpha   90.00
_cell.angle_beta   90.00
_cell.angle_gamma   90.00
#
_symmetry.space_group_name_H-M   'P 1'
#
loop_
_entity.id
_entity.type
_entity.pdbx_description
1 polymer ?
#
loop_
_entity_poly.entity_id
_entity_poly.type
_entity_poly.pdbx_seq_one_letter_code
_entity_poly.pdbx_strand_id
1 'polypeptide(L)'
;VSCAVVLGDVHAAEDAFQATFLVLVRKAGCVRKRQSLGSFLYGVAYRTASRARVQAAERRTRDRATVPSSSRPDALDELSRAEACAVLHEEMARLPDKYRRPLILCYLEGKTQEQAAREMAWPKSSVSGRLKRGCELLRQRLCRRGIALSASALALLIADQSARAVPALLMLSTVRLAAQALAGKAAAAAAVGMAGGVLKAVIATRTGALLTLLLVVGLAVAGAGVLASQREEPKPTAPPPVARPVVQPKAEPVAAAVRNDQYGDPLPDGALARLGTVRLHHAHLCQVLFSADGKTLLSTGGDNLIRRWEIPSGKLVGAQPIKLPDDPATPLHFAFSYIPPLILSPDGKTAACVGPTDLYLFDAATGKVLHRVPCQEKNIDRNFLIFTAGGKQVALKTFSGELLLFDVATGQPIETCLKDHQFSQYGLSYPASRWTAVDRAGKQVAHYDYHKNLDIWELPGGKHLLTISIDYCHDMAFSPDGKRFVLISTKDVAVWNIASGQKEAAYPHPDSSDVWELCFSPDGGQLVVSSHDSILLLDTKTMKEVRRLAYKRCNGFQFSPDGKTLAGRNGNAIHLWNVADGKPLDDFPGHDYSPRGRIVYSPDGKSLASEGGPETILWDLETKKPRTTIRPYWRKAFIFSADGQTLFGDADFHVVKAWRVADGKETATFITDFHTEQGEQDITSLQLSPDGKRLTACSQDRAPWTGRKNYLDSWDVASGMHLAFTSWPGQSALSLAPNGSYLTYSKDKNLVLYDLDKKQERVLEGYPPLKDDDITSLRANVFTSDGALLAIPSFNPDIRAHPAEETVSLVETATGKLRFRLPPDTGAENAFSPDGRYLLTTSSKEFRLWELATGKEVLRRPVDGLSRNQSGAAFANYVAIAPDGRSAATSLPNANILIWDLLPSSRRKGDLTAKDLELLWADLAGDDAAKAYYTGGRLLSAPETACAFLGKKLRPTADETKRIRDLIAALDDDEFSTREAARKELKNLGSVAEPQLRQTLDDKPPAETRRIVKELLDGVWTAPTAEERRLIRAVWMLEQIGSAEARTTLERLAAGAAAAPHTREAKSALQRLKAKE
;
A
#
# COMPACT_ATOMS: atom_id res chain seq x y z
N VAL A 1 14.03 31.76 -30.17
CA VAL A 1 13.21 31.52 -28.95
C VAL A 1 11.74 31.83 -29.20
N SER A 2 11.33 33.09 -29.43
CA SER A 2 9.90 33.43 -29.63
C SER A 2 9.20 32.66 -30.75
N CYS A 3 9.84 32.43 -31.90
CA CYS A 3 9.25 31.63 -32.99
C CYS A 3 9.03 30.15 -32.61
N ALA A 4 9.97 29.56 -31.87
CA ALA A 4 9.91 28.15 -31.43
C ALA A 4 8.79 27.93 -30.41
N VAL A 5 8.61 28.88 -29.49
CA VAL A 5 7.54 28.83 -28.50
C VAL A 5 6.16 28.97 -29.15
N VAL A 6 6.03 29.77 -30.21
CA VAL A 6 4.73 29.99 -30.89
C VAL A 6 4.37 28.84 -31.83
N LEU A 7 5.36 28.21 -32.48
CA LEU A 7 5.11 27.18 -33.51
C LEU A 7 5.17 25.75 -32.97
N GLY A 8 5.87 25.49 -31.86
CA GLY A 8 6.00 24.15 -31.26
C GLY A 8 6.82 23.15 -32.09
N ASP A 9 7.13 23.49 -33.35
CA ASP A 9 7.95 22.74 -34.29
C ASP A 9 9.26 23.51 -34.55
N VAL A 10 10.39 22.83 -34.37
CA VAL A 10 11.73 23.39 -34.47
C VAL A 10 12.05 23.85 -35.89
N HIS A 11 11.60 23.13 -36.93
CA HIS A 11 11.89 23.46 -38.32
C HIS A 11 11.07 24.65 -38.80
N ALA A 12 9.76 24.67 -38.50
CA ALA A 12 8.91 25.81 -38.81
C ALA A 12 9.36 27.08 -38.06
N ALA A 13 9.90 26.93 -36.84
CA ALA A 13 10.45 28.02 -36.05
C ALA A 13 11.71 28.63 -36.66
N GLU A 14 12.55 27.81 -37.29
CA GLU A 14 13.75 28.24 -37.99
C GLU A 14 13.40 29.05 -39.25
N ASP A 15 12.42 28.59 -40.04
CA ASP A 15 11.90 29.32 -41.20
C ASP A 15 11.30 30.68 -40.80
N ALA A 16 10.49 30.71 -39.74
CA ALA A 16 9.91 31.95 -39.22
C ALA A 16 10.97 32.90 -38.66
N PHE A 17 12.06 32.37 -38.10
CA PHE A 17 13.21 33.15 -37.65
C PHE A 17 13.98 33.78 -38.83
N GLN A 18 14.28 33.00 -39.87
CA GLN A 18 14.93 33.51 -41.08
C GLN A 18 14.08 34.59 -41.78
N ALA A 19 12.77 34.38 -41.89
CA ALA A 19 11.84 35.36 -42.45
C ALA A 19 11.76 36.66 -41.63
N THR A 20 11.93 36.58 -40.31
CA THR A 20 11.99 37.75 -39.43
C THR A 20 13.22 38.61 -39.72
N PHE A 21 14.35 37.97 -40.01
CA PHE A 21 15.60 38.66 -40.36
C PHE A 21 15.49 39.39 -41.71
N LEU A 22 14.80 38.79 -42.69
CA LEU A 22 14.52 39.43 -43.98
C LEU A 22 13.64 40.69 -43.83
N VAL A 23 12.66 40.66 -42.92
CA VAL A 23 11.84 41.84 -42.59
C VAL A 23 12.66 42.93 -41.88
N LEU A 24 13.61 42.55 -41.03
CA LEU A 24 14.55 43.51 -40.43
C LEU A 24 15.38 44.20 -41.51
N VAL A 25 15.99 43.45 -42.44
CA VAL A 25 16.81 44.01 -43.53
C VAL A 25 16.02 45.01 -44.37
N ARG A 26 14.74 44.70 -44.68
CA ARG A 26 13.85 45.57 -45.46
C ARG A 26 13.34 46.80 -44.70
N LYS A 27 13.28 46.76 -43.37
CA LYS A 27 12.71 47.82 -42.53
C LYS A 27 13.70 48.47 -41.57
N ALA A 28 15.00 48.21 -41.73
CA ALA A 28 16.05 48.71 -40.85
C ALA A 28 16.01 50.24 -40.68
N GLY A 29 15.71 50.98 -41.76
CA GLY A 29 15.58 52.44 -41.74
C GLY A 29 14.40 53.00 -40.91
N CYS A 30 13.43 52.16 -40.53
CA CYS A 30 12.30 52.56 -39.67
C CYS A 30 12.64 52.50 -38.17
N VAL A 31 13.75 51.86 -37.77
CA VAL A 31 14.15 51.71 -36.36
C VAL A 31 15.07 52.86 -35.97
N ARG A 32 14.48 54.03 -35.67
CA ARG A 32 15.23 55.28 -35.40
C ARG A 32 16.09 55.26 -34.12
N LYS A 33 15.86 54.34 -33.18
CA LYS A 33 16.64 54.19 -31.94
C LYS A 33 17.18 52.78 -31.82
N ARG A 34 18.51 52.61 -31.70
CA ARG A 34 19.18 51.31 -31.49
C ARG A 34 18.57 50.50 -30.32
N GLN A 35 18.12 51.23 -29.30
CA GLN A 35 17.45 50.71 -28.12
C GLN A 35 16.03 50.15 -28.35
N SER A 36 15.37 50.46 -29.46
CA SER A 36 14.04 49.94 -29.83
C SER A 36 14.08 48.69 -30.73
N LEU A 37 15.29 48.29 -31.16
CA LEU A 37 15.50 47.17 -32.07
C LEU A 37 15.00 45.84 -31.49
N GLY A 38 15.23 45.58 -30.20
CA GLY A 38 14.76 44.36 -29.53
C GLY A 38 13.24 44.23 -29.50
N SER A 39 12.52 45.29 -29.09
CA SER A 39 11.04 45.32 -29.13
C SER A 39 10.50 45.16 -30.56
N PHE A 40 11.16 45.78 -31.53
CA PHE A 40 10.79 45.68 -32.94
C PHE A 40 10.96 44.25 -33.47
N LEU A 41 12.13 43.64 -33.25
CA LEU A 41 12.43 42.26 -33.66
C LEU A 41 11.50 41.25 -33.01
N TYR A 42 11.24 41.38 -31.71
CA TYR A 42 10.27 40.54 -31.00
C TYR A 42 8.87 40.64 -31.64
N GLY A 43 8.40 41.85 -31.95
CA GLY A 43 7.09 42.05 -32.58
C GLY A 43 6.99 41.51 -34.00
N VAL A 44 8.08 41.54 -34.78
CA VAL A 44 8.14 40.93 -36.12
C VAL A 44 8.17 39.40 -36.01
N ALA A 45 9.04 38.85 -35.16
CA ALA A 45 9.16 37.41 -34.90
C ALA A 45 7.81 36.77 -34.54
N TYR A 46 7.11 37.41 -33.60
CA TYR A 46 5.79 36.94 -33.17
C TYR A 46 4.75 36.95 -34.30
N ARG A 47 4.68 38.02 -35.09
CA ARG A 47 3.72 38.11 -36.21
C ARG A 47 4.01 37.11 -37.33
N THR A 48 5.29 36.90 -37.64
CA THR A 48 5.73 35.92 -38.64
C THR A 48 5.37 34.51 -38.20
N ALA A 49 5.70 34.14 -36.96
CA ALA A 49 5.38 32.83 -36.39
C ALA A 49 3.86 32.61 -36.25
N SER A 50 3.11 33.62 -35.81
CA SER A 50 1.65 33.52 -35.69
C SER A 50 0.96 33.33 -37.05
N ARG A 51 1.46 33.97 -38.12
CA ARG A 51 0.92 33.77 -39.48
C ARG A 51 1.24 32.37 -40.02
N ALA A 52 2.45 31.88 -39.79
CA ALA A 52 2.84 30.52 -40.16
C ALA A 52 1.96 29.48 -39.43
N ARG A 53 1.64 29.70 -38.15
CA ARG A 53 0.74 28.83 -37.37
C ARG A 53 -0.67 28.78 -37.95
N VAL A 54 -1.24 29.93 -38.30
CA VAL A 54 -2.59 30.02 -38.92
C VAL A 54 -2.60 29.31 -40.27
N GLN A 55 -1.57 29.52 -41.11
CA GLN A 55 -1.46 28.83 -42.40
C GLN A 55 -1.29 27.30 -42.24
N ALA A 56 -0.57 26.84 -41.23
CA ALA A 56 -0.45 25.41 -40.92
C ALA A 56 -1.77 24.81 -40.44
N ALA A 57 -2.54 25.54 -39.64
CA ALA A 57 -3.88 25.12 -39.21
C ALA A 57 -4.86 25.07 -40.40
N GLU A 58 -4.82 26.05 -41.31
CA GLU A 58 -5.63 26.07 -42.54
C GLU A 58 -5.29 24.91 -43.50
N ARG A 59 -4.02 24.50 -43.56
CA ARG A 59 -3.58 23.30 -44.30
C ARG A 59 -4.14 22.03 -43.66
N ARG A 60 -4.03 21.88 -42.34
CA ARG A 60 -4.60 20.74 -41.59
C ARG A 60 -6.12 20.63 -41.73
N THR A 61 -6.84 21.75 -41.85
CA THR A 61 -8.29 21.74 -42.13
C THR A 61 -8.63 21.38 -43.57
N ARG A 62 -7.75 21.70 -44.54
CA ARG A 62 -7.90 21.27 -45.93
C ARG A 62 -7.61 19.78 -46.10
N ASP A 63 -6.59 19.26 -45.42
CA ASP A 63 -6.23 17.84 -45.41
C ASP A 63 -7.25 16.97 -44.65
N ARG A 64 -8.04 17.57 -43.76
CA ARG A 64 -9.18 16.93 -43.07
C ARG A 64 -10.46 16.81 -43.91
N ALA A 65 -10.55 17.48 -45.07
CA ALA A 65 -11.75 17.44 -45.90
C ALA A 65 -11.89 16.16 -46.76
N THR A 66 -10.91 15.26 -46.74
CA THR A 66 -10.88 14.01 -47.53
C THR A 66 -11.15 12.74 -46.73
N VAL A 67 -11.57 12.82 -45.45
CA VAL A 67 -11.93 11.65 -44.63
C VAL A 67 -13.17 11.95 -43.78
N PRO A 68 -14.25 11.13 -43.81
CA PRO A 68 -15.42 11.33 -42.96
C PRO A 68 -15.15 10.96 -41.49
N SER A 69 -15.72 11.74 -40.59
CA SER A 69 -15.38 11.85 -39.17
C SER A 69 -15.93 10.76 -38.25
N SER A 70 -15.23 10.51 -37.14
CA SER A 70 -15.83 10.16 -35.85
C SER A 70 -15.23 11.00 -34.70
N SER A 71 -16.11 11.41 -33.78
CA SER A 71 -15.91 12.04 -32.46
C SER A 71 -15.09 13.32 -32.34
N ARG A 72 -15.77 14.41 -31.94
CA ARG A 72 -15.20 15.65 -31.39
C ARG A 72 -15.01 15.50 -29.87
N PRO A 73 -13.85 15.86 -29.30
CA PRO A 73 -13.76 16.33 -27.92
C PRO A 73 -14.24 17.78 -27.84
N ASP A 74 -14.86 18.13 -26.72
CA ASP A 74 -15.30 19.48 -26.37
C ASP A 74 -14.15 20.49 -26.45
N ALA A 75 -14.37 21.55 -27.23
CA ALA A 75 -13.38 22.59 -27.54
C ALA A 75 -13.16 23.60 -26.40
N LEU A 76 -13.35 23.21 -25.14
CA LEU A 76 -13.20 24.11 -23.99
C LEU A 76 -12.41 23.54 -22.80
N ASP A 77 -11.91 22.30 -22.84
CA ASP A 77 -11.21 21.70 -21.67
C ASP A 77 -9.72 21.37 -21.86
N GLU A 78 -9.09 21.80 -22.95
CA GLU A 78 -7.63 21.79 -23.05
C GLU A 78 -7.13 23.11 -23.62
N LEU A 79 -6.88 24.10 -22.77
CA LEU A 79 -5.91 25.14 -23.11
C LEU A 79 -4.54 24.45 -23.17
N SER A 80 -4.11 24.03 -24.37
CA SER A 80 -2.77 23.48 -24.52
C SER A 80 -1.75 24.52 -24.02
N ARG A 81 -0.69 24.08 -23.32
CA ARG A 81 0.40 24.97 -22.83
C ARG A 81 0.90 25.91 -23.93
N ALA A 82 0.89 25.46 -25.19
CA ALA A 82 1.23 26.24 -26.37
C ALA A 82 0.23 27.39 -26.66
N GLU A 83 -1.07 27.19 -26.43
CA GLU A 83 -2.10 28.23 -26.59
C GLU A 83 -2.05 29.26 -25.46
N ALA A 84 -1.85 28.83 -24.21
CA ALA A 84 -1.66 29.74 -23.08
C ALA A 84 -0.40 30.60 -23.28
N CYS A 85 0.71 30.00 -23.73
CA CYS A 85 1.93 30.73 -24.10
C CYS A 85 1.71 31.68 -25.27
N ALA A 86 0.99 31.27 -26.32
CA ALA A 86 0.70 32.14 -27.46
C ALA A 86 -0.12 33.38 -27.05
N VAL A 87 -1.17 33.21 -26.25
CA VAL A 87 -1.99 34.31 -25.72
C VAL A 87 -1.18 35.23 -24.80
N LEU A 88 -0.29 34.67 -23.98
CA LEU A 88 0.64 35.45 -23.14
C LEU A 88 1.58 36.33 -23.97
N HIS A 89 2.19 35.77 -25.03
CA HIS A 89 3.06 36.55 -25.93
C HIS A 89 2.29 37.62 -26.70
N GLU A 90 1.03 37.35 -27.07
CA GLU A 90 0.13 38.32 -27.70
C GLU A 90 -0.11 39.53 -26.79
N GLU A 91 -0.45 39.28 -25.52
CA GLU A 91 -0.74 40.34 -24.56
C GLU A 91 0.52 41.10 -24.14
N MET A 92 1.67 40.44 -24.06
CA MET A 92 2.97 41.09 -23.84
C MET A 92 3.37 41.97 -25.03
N ALA A 93 3.10 41.53 -26.26
CA ALA A 93 3.29 42.33 -27.46
C ALA A 93 2.36 43.55 -27.53
N ARG A 94 1.28 43.60 -26.75
CA ARG A 94 0.34 44.73 -26.68
C ARG A 94 0.64 45.71 -25.52
N LEU A 95 1.67 45.47 -24.70
CA LEU A 95 2.05 46.39 -23.61
C LEU A 95 2.85 47.59 -24.11
N PRO A 96 2.70 48.79 -23.52
CA PRO A 96 3.61 49.91 -23.79
C PRO A 96 5.09 49.54 -23.58
N ASP A 97 5.99 50.06 -24.42
CA ASP A 97 7.43 49.73 -24.38
C ASP A 97 8.08 49.92 -23.01
N LYS A 98 7.59 50.91 -22.24
CA LYS A 98 8.07 51.17 -20.87
C LYS A 98 7.87 50.01 -19.88
N TYR A 99 6.96 49.07 -20.17
CA TYR A 99 6.71 47.87 -19.38
C TYR A 99 7.15 46.60 -20.11
N ARG A 100 6.99 46.57 -21.44
CA ARG A 100 7.38 45.43 -22.29
C ARG A 100 8.90 45.18 -22.25
N ARG A 101 9.70 46.24 -22.34
CA ARG A 101 11.17 46.11 -22.46
C ARG A 101 11.85 45.55 -21.19
N PRO A 102 11.50 45.98 -19.96
CA PRO A 102 11.96 45.31 -18.75
C PRO A 102 11.59 43.82 -18.69
N LEU A 103 10.37 43.46 -19.12
CA LEU A 103 9.91 42.06 -19.13
C LEU A 103 10.72 41.19 -20.09
N ILE A 104 11.01 41.70 -21.30
CA ILE A 104 11.85 41.01 -22.28
C ILE A 104 13.27 40.82 -21.71
N LEU A 105 13.90 41.88 -21.22
CA LEU A 105 15.28 41.81 -20.72
C LEU A 105 15.41 40.85 -19.52
N CYS A 106 14.48 40.93 -18.57
CA CYS A 106 14.60 40.15 -17.32
C CYS A 106 14.13 38.71 -17.46
N TYR A 107 13.05 38.46 -18.22
CA TYR A 107 12.43 37.14 -18.25
C TYR A 107 12.67 36.35 -19.54
N LEU A 108 12.86 37.01 -20.68
CA LEU A 108 13.16 36.31 -21.94
C LEU A 108 14.66 36.26 -22.25
N GLU A 109 15.41 37.30 -21.89
CA GLU A 109 16.87 37.34 -22.05
C GLU A 109 17.64 36.95 -20.79
N GLY A 110 16.94 36.65 -19.68
CA GLY A 110 17.53 36.17 -18.43
C GLY A 110 18.42 37.18 -17.69
N LYS A 111 18.36 38.47 -18.01
CA LYS A 111 19.20 39.50 -17.38
C LYS A 111 18.71 39.83 -15.97
N THR A 112 19.64 40.05 -15.05
CA THR A 112 19.31 40.52 -13.70
C THR A 112 18.69 41.92 -13.76
N GLN A 113 17.89 42.29 -12.74
CA GLN A 113 17.28 43.62 -12.66
C GLN A 113 18.34 44.75 -12.67
N GLU A 114 19.55 44.47 -12.20
CA GLU A 114 20.69 45.40 -12.22
C GLU A 114 21.30 45.55 -13.61
N GLN A 115 21.46 44.45 -14.35
CA GLN A 115 21.91 44.49 -15.75
C GLN A 115 20.87 45.19 -16.63
N ALA A 116 19.59 44.87 -16.46
CA ALA A 116 18.49 45.52 -17.17
C ALA A 116 18.39 47.01 -16.83
N ALA A 117 18.63 47.40 -15.57
CA ALA A 117 18.69 48.79 -15.13
C ALA A 117 19.84 49.58 -15.80
N ARG A 118 21.04 48.99 -15.88
CA ARG A 118 22.18 49.58 -16.58
C ARG A 118 21.91 49.76 -18.07
N GLU A 119 21.33 48.75 -18.72
CA GLU A 119 21.06 48.77 -20.16
C GLU A 119 19.92 49.72 -20.57
N MET A 120 18.93 49.90 -19.68
CA MET A 120 17.84 50.86 -19.89
C MET A 120 18.15 52.27 -19.36
N ALA A 121 19.31 52.47 -18.73
CA ALA A 121 19.70 53.68 -18.01
C ALA A 121 18.65 54.14 -16.97
N TRP A 122 18.05 53.18 -16.26
CA TRP A 122 17.03 53.44 -15.23
C TRP A 122 17.55 53.05 -13.85
N PRO A 123 17.09 53.71 -12.77
CA PRO A 123 17.30 53.21 -11.41
C PRO A 123 16.72 51.81 -11.24
N LYS A 124 17.39 50.94 -10.46
CA LYS A 124 16.91 49.58 -10.14
C LYS A 124 15.48 49.59 -9.59
N SER A 125 15.15 50.57 -8.75
CA SER A 125 13.80 50.77 -8.20
C SER A 125 12.75 51.02 -9.30
N SER A 126 13.12 51.78 -10.35
CA SER A 126 12.26 52.04 -11.50
C SER A 126 12.05 50.79 -12.37
N VAL A 127 13.07 49.95 -12.54
CA VAL A 127 12.93 48.65 -13.24
C VAL A 127 12.04 47.71 -12.45
N SER A 128 12.27 47.57 -11.14
CA SER A 128 11.47 46.74 -10.25
C SER A 128 9.99 47.17 -10.21
N GLY A 129 9.73 48.48 -10.07
CA GLY A 129 8.38 49.03 -10.09
C GLY A 129 7.66 48.82 -11.43
N ARG A 130 8.39 48.93 -12.56
CA ARG A 130 7.83 48.73 -13.90
C ARG A 130 7.63 47.26 -14.26
N LEU A 131 8.47 46.35 -13.75
CA LEU A 131 8.25 44.91 -13.83
C LEU A 131 6.98 44.53 -13.07
N LYS A 132 6.84 44.98 -11.82
CA LYS A 132 5.65 44.72 -11.00
C LYS A 132 4.38 45.25 -11.67
N ARG A 133 4.42 46.47 -12.20
CA ARG A 133 3.27 47.06 -12.92
C ARG A 133 3.00 46.37 -14.26
N GLY A 134 4.04 45.94 -14.98
CA GLY A 134 3.93 45.21 -16.23
C GLY A 134 3.29 43.83 -16.06
N CYS A 135 3.72 43.06 -15.05
CA CYS A 135 3.12 41.77 -14.69
C CYS A 135 1.64 41.93 -14.27
N GLU A 136 1.31 42.97 -13.49
CA GLU A 136 -0.09 43.19 -13.09
C GLU A 136 -1.00 43.56 -14.28
N LEU A 137 -0.50 44.36 -15.23
CA LEU A 137 -1.23 44.68 -16.46
C LEU A 137 -1.44 43.45 -17.35
N LEU A 138 -0.43 42.56 -17.44
CA LEU A 138 -0.55 41.28 -18.12
C LEU A 138 -1.59 40.38 -17.46
N ARG A 139 -1.53 40.25 -16.14
CA ARG A 139 -2.47 39.46 -15.35
C ARG A 139 -3.90 39.90 -15.59
N GLN A 140 -4.18 41.21 -15.51
CA GLN A 140 -5.51 41.76 -15.75
C GLN A 140 -6.02 41.51 -17.18
N ARG A 141 -5.13 41.56 -18.18
CA ARG A 141 -5.49 41.28 -19.58
C ARG A 141 -5.75 39.80 -19.85
N LEU A 142 -5.00 38.92 -19.21
CA LEU A 142 -5.19 37.46 -19.28
C LEU A 142 -6.47 37.03 -18.58
N CYS A 143 -6.77 37.60 -17.40
CA CYS A 143 -8.03 37.36 -16.69
C CYS A 143 -9.25 37.74 -17.54
N ARG A 144 -9.18 38.82 -18.34
CA ARG A 144 -10.26 39.20 -19.27
C ARG A 144 -10.46 38.21 -20.42
N ARG A 145 -9.49 37.32 -20.68
CA ARG A 145 -9.58 36.25 -21.66
C ARG A 145 -9.88 34.88 -21.02
N GLY A 146 -10.30 34.86 -19.74
CA GLY A 146 -10.62 33.63 -19.01
C GLY A 146 -9.41 32.91 -18.42
N ILE A 147 -8.20 33.47 -18.51
CA ILE A 147 -6.97 32.86 -18.00
C ILE A 147 -6.60 33.50 -16.66
N ALA A 148 -6.94 32.85 -15.55
CA ALA A 148 -6.61 33.31 -14.20
C ALA A 148 -5.25 32.77 -13.74
N LEU A 149 -4.21 33.59 -13.79
CA LEU A 149 -2.87 33.26 -13.29
C LEU A 149 -2.52 34.10 -12.05
N SER A 150 -1.93 33.48 -11.03
CA SER A 150 -1.33 34.22 -9.91
C SER A 150 -0.13 35.04 -10.39
N ALA A 151 0.25 36.11 -9.68
CA ALA A 151 1.42 36.93 -10.07
C ALA A 151 2.72 36.11 -10.13
N SER A 152 2.83 35.10 -9.27
CA SER A 152 3.95 34.14 -9.22
C SER A 152 3.88 33.13 -10.36
N ALA A 153 2.69 32.59 -10.68
CA ALA A 153 2.49 31.68 -11.82
C ALA A 153 2.74 32.39 -13.15
N LEU A 154 2.36 33.66 -13.28
CA LEU A 154 2.65 34.51 -14.43
C LEU A 154 4.16 34.80 -14.53
N ALA A 155 4.84 35.12 -13.43
CA ALA A 155 6.29 35.31 -13.43
C ALA A 155 7.03 34.01 -13.80
N LEU A 156 6.56 32.85 -13.35
CA LEU A 156 7.09 31.54 -13.72
C LEU A 156 6.83 31.19 -15.19
N LEU A 157 5.62 31.42 -15.71
CA LEU A 157 5.31 31.23 -17.14
C LEU A 157 6.15 32.12 -18.06
N ILE A 158 6.53 33.32 -17.61
CA ILE A 158 7.40 34.23 -18.36
C ILE A 158 8.89 33.87 -18.15
N ALA A 159 9.31 33.45 -16.95
CA ALA A 159 10.70 33.11 -16.60
C ALA A 159 11.16 31.73 -17.11
N ASP A 160 10.24 30.75 -17.21
CA ASP A 160 10.44 29.40 -17.74
C ASP A 160 10.95 29.39 -19.20
N GLN A 161 10.91 30.53 -19.89
CA GLN A 161 11.30 30.64 -21.30
C GLN A 161 12.76 31.04 -21.55
N SER A 162 13.56 31.28 -20.51
CA SER A 162 15.00 31.62 -20.65
C SER A 162 15.95 30.50 -20.19
N ALA A 163 15.46 29.39 -19.65
CA ALA A 163 16.30 28.30 -19.17
C ALA A 163 16.61 27.28 -20.29
N ARG A 164 17.63 27.57 -21.12
CA ARG A 164 18.49 26.50 -21.63
C ARG A 164 19.75 26.46 -20.76
N ALA A 165 19.94 25.31 -20.10
CA ALA A 165 21.10 24.84 -19.32
C ALA A 165 21.23 25.29 -17.84
N VAL A 166 20.44 24.69 -16.93
CA VAL A 166 20.79 24.18 -15.57
C VAL A 166 19.72 23.13 -15.18
N PRO A 167 20.04 22.00 -14.49
CA PRO A 167 19.10 20.90 -14.27
C PRO A 167 17.84 21.28 -13.47
N ALA A 168 16.71 20.66 -13.81
CA ALA A 168 15.36 20.93 -13.31
C ALA A 168 15.15 20.78 -11.78
N LEU A 169 16.16 20.36 -11.03
CA LEU A 169 16.05 20.02 -9.60
C LEU A 169 16.13 21.22 -8.64
N LEU A 170 16.58 22.40 -9.08
CA LEU A 170 16.64 23.58 -8.20
C LEU A 170 15.45 24.54 -8.34
N MET A 171 14.84 24.65 -9.53
CA MET A 171 13.68 25.53 -9.74
C MET A 171 12.44 25.09 -8.97
N LEU A 172 12.19 23.77 -8.88
CA LEU A 172 11.07 23.20 -8.14
C LEU A 172 11.19 23.43 -6.63
N SER A 173 12.40 23.47 -6.07
CA SER A 173 12.63 23.69 -4.64
C SER A 173 12.32 25.12 -4.20
N THR A 174 12.71 26.13 -4.99
CA THR A 174 12.42 27.54 -4.70
C THR A 174 10.95 27.91 -4.90
N VAL A 175 10.27 27.30 -5.86
CA VAL A 175 8.81 27.49 -6.06
C VAL A 175 8.02 26.79 -4.96
N ARG A 176 8.45 25.59 -4.51
CA ARG A 176 7.86 24.93 -3.34
C ARG A 176 8.12 25.69 -2.04
N LEU A 177 9.32 26.24 -1.84
CA LEU A 177 9.65 27.03 -0.64
C LEU A 177 8.90 28.38 -0.61
N ALA A 178 8.70 29.03 -1.75
CA ALA A 178 7.88 30.24 -1.84
C ALA A 178 6.38 29.94 -1.65
N ALA A 179 5.89 28.78 -2.11
CA ALA A 179 4.53 28.32 -1.86
C ALA A 179 4.31 27.88 -0.41
N GLN A 180 5.33 27.28 0.24
CA GLN A 180 5.31 26.89 1.65
C GLN A 180 5.40 28.11 2.59
N ALA A 181 6.08 29.19 2.19
CA ALA A 181 6.09 30.45 2.95
C ALA A 181 4.74 31.22 2.92
N LEU A 182 3.81 30.83 2.05
CA LEU A 182 2.45 31.37 1.97
C LEU A 182 1.41 30.52 2.74
N ALA A 183 1.82 29.39 3.33
CA ALA A 183 0.94 28.46 4.04
C ALA A 183 1.02 28.52 5.58
N GLY A 184 1.60 29.58 6.18
CA GLY A 184 1.44 29.82 7.63
C GLY A 184 2.51 30.72 8.27
N LYS A 185 2.08 31.73 9.03
CA LYS A 185 2.95 32.64 9.80
C LYS A 185 3.21 32.07 11.20
N ALA A 186 4.45 31.68 11.50
CA ALA A 186 5.24 32.18 12.64
C ALA A 186 6.59 31.45 12.75
N ALA A 187 7.61 32.01 12.09
CA ALA A 187 8.99 31.97 12.56
C ALA A 187 9.69 33.24 12.05
N ALA A 188 9.30 34.39 12.60
CA ALA A 188 10.16 35.55 12.61
C ALA A 188 11.26 35.30 13.64
N ALA A 189 12.35 34.65 13.23
CA ALA A 189 13.71 34.70 13.80
C ALA A 189 14.52 33.46 13.37
N ALA A 190 14.92 33.40 12.10
CA ALA A 190 16.13 32.69 11.64
C ALA A 190 16.31 32.96 10.13
N ALA A 191 16.38 34.23 9.77
CA ALA A 191 16.76 34.66 8.42
C ALA A 191 17.83 35.75 8.53
N VAL A 192 18.94 35.41 9.20
CA VAL A 192 20.22 36.10 9.02
C VAL A 192 21.30 35.03 9.02
N GLY A 193 22.02 34.94 7.91
CA GLY A 193 23.22 34.11 7.77
C GLY A 193 23.01 32.85 6.96
N MET A 194 23.18 32.95 5.64
CA MET A 194 24.25 32.24 4.93
C MET A 194 24.12 32.49 3.42
N ALA A 195 24.74 33.59 2.99
CA ALA A 195 25.42 33.68 1.71
C ALA A 195 26.75 34.39 2.00
N GLY A 196 27.85 33.65 2.01
CA GLY A 196 29.17 34.23 2.14
C GLY A 196 30.26 33.26 2.58
N GLY A 197 31.02 32.75 1.62
CA GLY A 197 32.46 32.55 1.78
C GLY A 197 32.95 31.11 1.98
N VAL A 198 33.23 30.43 0.86
CA VAL A 198 34.40 29.54 0.83
C VAL A 198 35.63 30.42 0.60
N LEU A 199 36.66 30.18 1.41
CA LEU A 199 38.08 30.55 1.28
C LEU A 199 38.62 31.56 2.31
N LYS A 200 39.01 31.05 3.49
CA LYS A 200 40.31 31.33 4.12
C LYS A 200 40.67 30.24 5.13
N ALA A 201 41.90 29.76 5.02
CA ALA A 201 42.47 28.63 5.73
C ALA A 201 43.09 29.03 7.09
N VAL A 202 43.17 28.03 7.99
CA VAL A 202 44.11 27.80 9.12
C VAL A 202 44.45 29.00 10.04
N ILE A 203 44.07 28.89 11.33
CA ILE A 203 44.91 29.06 12.56
C ILE A 203 44.02 29.00 13.84
N ALA A 204 44.45 28.16 14.78
CA ALA A 204 44.35 28.25 16.25
C ALA A 204 43.00 28.04 17.03
N THR A 205 42.89 26.81 17.56
CA THR A 205 42.86 26.44 19.00
C THR A 205 41.81 26.96 20.00
N ARG A 206 41.30 25.95 20.75
CA ARG A 206 41.23 25.79 22.23
C ARG A 206 39.89 26.04 22.97
N THR A 207 39.53 24.98 23.73
CA THR A 207 38.92 24.91 25.08
C THR A 207 37.52 25.52 25.28
N GLY A 208 36.57 24.92 26.00
CA GLY A 208 36.52 23.79 26.92
C GLY A 208 35.34 23.98 27.90
N ALA A 209 34.85 22.89 28.53
CA ALA A 209 34.10 22.78 29.83
C ALA A 209 32.91 23.75 30.12
N LEU A 210 31.94 23.54 31.01
CA LEU A 210 31.35 22.50 31.88
C LEU A 210 30.11 23.18 32.55
N LEU A 211 29.13 22.38 32.99
CA LEU A 211 28.42 22.45 34.30
C LEU A 211 27.37 23.54 34.69
N THR A 212 26.16 23.01 34.95
CA THR A 212 25.32 23.09 36.18
C THR A 212 24.56 24.34 36.65
N LEU A 213 23.23 24.13 36.73
CA LEU A 213 22.42 24.01 37.97
C LEU A 213 22.12 25.29 38.77
N LEU A 214 20.83 25.52 39.01
CA LEU A 214 20.34 25.95 40.33
C LEU A 214 18.89 25.48 40.56
N LEU A 215 18.74 24.97 41.76
CA LEU A 215 17.61 24.33 42.44
C LEU A 215 17.05 25.36 43.46
N VAL A 216 15.83 25.15 44.01
CA VAL A 216 15.40 25.37 45.44
C VAL A 216 13.89 25.75 45.54
N VAL A 217 13.02 24.82 46.00
CA VAL A 217 12.32 24.68 47.34
C VAL A 217 10.93 25.36 47.35
N GLY A 218 9.84 24.92 48.00
CA GLY A 218 9.44 23.85 48.96
C GLY A 218 7.88 23.91 49.05
N LEU A 219 7.07 23.14 49.80
CA LEU A 219 7.19 22.40 51.07
C LEU A 219 5.91 21.51 51.26
N ALA A 220 5.92 20.65 52.28
CA ALA A 220 5.00 19.52 52.56
C ALA A 220 4.04 19.72 53.76
N VAL A 221 3.02 18.85 53.91
CA VAL A 221 2.36 18.31 55.15
C VAL A 221 1.57 17.04 54.72
N ALA A 222 1.85 15.78 55.10
CA ALA A 222 1.80 14.98 56.35
C ALA A 222 0.41 14.44 56.79
N GLY A 223 0.32 13.11 56.98
CA GLY A 223 -0.79 12.39 57.65
C GLY A 223 -0.70 10.85 57.51
N ALA A 224 -0.48 10.13 58.62
CA ALA A 224 -0.19 8.68 58.69
C ALA A 224 -1.33 7.85 59.32
N GLY A 225 -1.34 6.51 59.13
CA GLY A 225 -2.25 5.60 59.86
C GLY A 225 -2.19 4.09 59.52
N VAL A 226 -1.20 3.40 60.12
CA VAL A 226 -1.21 2.06 60.80
C VAL A 226 -1.80 0.78 60.14
N LEU A 227 -1.00 -0.29 60.25
CA LEU A 227 -1.20 -1.73 59.95
C LEU A 227 -2.22 -2.46 60.85
N ALA A 228 -2.85 -3.53 60.33
CA ALA A 228 -3.18 -4.72 61.11
C ALA A 228 -3.29 -5.97 60.22
N SER A 229 -2.48 -6.98 60.57
CA SER A 229 -2.49 -8.36 60.07
C SER A 229 -3.40 -9.24 60.93
N GLN A 230 -4.11 -10.20 60.33
CA GLN A 230 -4.63 -11.36 61.07
C GLN A 230 -4.30 -12.68 60.35
N ARG A 231 -3.71 -13.58 61.14
CA ARG A 231 -3.51 -15.02 60.94
C ARG A 231 -4.70 -15.74 61.60
N GLU A 232 -5.18 -16.83 61.01
CA GLU A 232 -5.94 -17.85 61.74
C GLU A 232 -5.34 -19.24 61.50
N GLU A 233 -5.32 -20.03 62.58
CA GLU A 233 -4.74 -21.37 62.75
C GLU A 233 -5.82 -22.48 62.64
N PRO A 234 -5.43 -23.78 62.59
CA PRO A 234 -6.24 -24.89 62.08
C PRO A 234 -6.79 -25.87 63.16
N LYS A 235 -7.86 -26.65 62.83
CA LYS A 235 -8.18 -28.06 63.22
C LYS A 235 -9.68 -28.40 63.06
N PRO A 236 -10.18 -29.68 63.16
CA PRO A 236 -9.51 -31.00 63.24
C PRO A 236 -10.11 -32.10 62.30
N THR A 237 -9.52 -33.30 62.34
CA THR A 237 -9.78 -34.53 61.55
C THR A 237 -10.59 -35.64 62.29
N ALA A 238 -11.26 -36.53 61.50
CA ALA A 238 -11.40 -38.03 61.60
C ALA A 238 -12.86 -38.57 61.38
N PRO A 239 -13.13 -39.87 61.01
CA PRO A 239 -12.43 -40.93 60.24
C PRO A 239 -13.32 -41.67 59.15
N PRO A 240 -12.85 -42.73 58.42
CA PRO A 240 -13.33 -43.21 57.07
C PRO A 240 -14.23 -44.49 57.12
N PRO A 241 -14.76 -45.17 56.04
CA PRO A 241 -14.15 -45.67 54.75
C PRO A 241 -15.10 -45.52 53.50
N VAL A 242 -14.82 -45.87 52.23
CA VAL A 242 -14.38 -47.12 51.57
C VAL A 242 -13.88 -46.81 50.14
N ALA A 243 -12.87 -47.55 49.69
CA ALA A 243 -12.18 -47.41 48.41
C ALA A 243 -13.03 -47.73 47.16
N ARG A 244 -12.82 -46.94 46.10
CA ARG A 244 -13.06 -47.32 44.68
C ARG A 244 -11.93 -46.77 43.79
N PRO A 245 -11.59 -47.47 42.69
CA PRO A 245 -10.26 -47.46 42.11
C PRO A 245 -9.91 -46.15 41.40
N VAL A 246 -8.63 -45.77 41.51
CA VAL A 246 -8.03 -44.58 40.89
C VAL A 246 -8.07 -44.71 39.37
N VAL A 247 -8.95 -43.95 38.74
CA VAL A 247 -8.76 -43.50 37.34
C VAL A 247 -7.81 -42.31 37.42
N GLN A 248 -6.64 -42.42 36.78
CA GLN A 248 -5.74 -41.27 36.63
C GLN A 248 -6.52 -40.11 36.00
N PRO A 249 -6.57 -38.91 36.61
CA PRO A 249 -7.15 -37.77 35.93
C PRO A 249 -6.29 -37.50 34.70
N LYS A 250 -6.93 -37.61 33.53
CA LYS A 250 -6.40 -37.10 32.26
C LYS A 250 -5.98 -35.66 32.54
N ALA A 251 -4.67 -35.39 32.44
CA ALA A 251 -4.14 -34.07 32.70
C ALA A 251 -4.95 -33.04 31.90
N GLU A 252 -5.70 -32.20 32.60
CA GLU A 252 -6.31 -31.04 31.96
C GLU A 252 -5.19 -30.24 31.32
N PRO A 253 -5.33 -29.84 30.04
CA PRO A 253 -4.33 -28.98 29.42
C PRO A 253 -4.28 -27.70 30.24
N VAL A 254 -3.14 -27.46 30.88
CA VAL A 254 -2.87 -26.18 31.56
C VAL A 254 -3.08 -25.09 30.52
N ALA A 255 -4.20 -24.35 30.65
CA ALA A 255 -4.55 -23.26 29.76
C ALA A 255 -3.33 -22.34 29.66
N ALA A 256 -2.82 -22.17 28.45
CA ALA A 256 -1.77 -21.23 28.18
C ALA A 256 -2.18 -19.87 28.74
N ALA A 257 -1.31 -19.21 29.52
CA ALA A 257 -1.56 -17.83 29.92
C ALA A 257 -1.79 -17.00 28.66
N VAL A 258 -3.01 -16.47 28.49
CA VAL A 258 -3.40 -15.66 27.33
C VAL A 258 -2.50 -14.43 27.32
N ARG A 259 -1.71 -14.28 26.25
CA ARG A 259 -0.88 -13.09 26.06
C ARG A 259 -1.77 -11.97 25.56
N ASN A 260 -1.55 -10.77 26.06
CA ASN A 260 -2.28 -9.58 25.63
C ASN A 260 -1.35 -8.63 24.88
N ASP A 261 -1.92 -7.81 24.01
CA ASP A 261 -1.21 -6.71 23.35
C ASP A 261 -0.98 -5.52 24.30
N GLN A 262 -0.40 -4.44 23.78
CA GLN A 262 -0.10 -3.22 24.55
C GLN A 262 -1.35 -2.51 25.10
N TYR A 263 -2.54 -2.86 24.61
CA TYR A 263 -3.82 -2.32 25.04
C TYR A 263 -4.60 -3.29 25.95
N GLY A 264 -4.00 -4.45 26.28
CA GLY A 264 -4.63 -5.47 27.11
C GLY A 264 -5.63 -6.34 26.36
N ASP A 265 -5.68 -6.28 25.03
CA ASP A 265 -6.54 -7.11 24.20
C ASP A 265 -5.85 -8.46 23.90
N PRO A 266 -6.56 -9.59 23.91
CA PRO A 266 -5.93 -10.91 23.79
C PRO A 266 -5.30 -11.11 22.41
N LEU A 267 -4.14 -11.76 22.41
CA LEU A 267 -3.42 -12.21 21.23
C LEU A 267 -3.78 -13.68 20.92
N PRO A 268 -3.84 -14.06 19.63
CA PRO A 268 -3.98 -15.46 19.25
C PRO A 268 -2.84 -16.32 19.79
N ASP A 269 -3.10 -17.62 19.96
CA ASP A 269 -2.11 -18.57 20.45
C ASP A 269 -0.85 -18.60 19.55
N GLY A 270 0.30 -18.34 20.15
CA GLY A 270 1.60 -18.31 19.45
C GLY A 270 1.99 -16.94 18.88
N ALA A 271 1.10 -15.94 18.93
CA ALA A 271 1.48 -14.57 18.61
C ALA A 271 2.33 -13.95 19.74
N LEU A 272 3.36 -13.20 19.33
CA LEU A 272 4.26 -12.44 20.19
C LEU A 272 3.76 -11.01 20.42
N ALA A 273 3.19 -10.40 19.38
CA ALA A 273 2.74 -9.02 19.41
C ALA A 273 1.71 -8.72 18.31
N ARG A 274 0.98 -7.62 18.50
CA ARG A 274 0.16 -6.96 17.48
C ARG A 274 0.73 -5.58 17.22
N LEU A 275 0.95 -5.25 15.96
CA LEU A 275 1.19 -3.88 15.51
C LEU A 275 -0.14 -3.32 15.00
N GLY A 276 -0.53 -2.17 15.53
CA GLY A 276 -1.88 -1.63 15.38
C GLY A 276 -2.75 -1.88 16.62
N THR A 277 -4.06 -1.80 16.44
CA THR A 277 -5.06 -2.12 17.47
C THR A 277 -6.31 -2.74 16.86
N VAL A 278 -7.03 -3.51 17.67
CA VAL A 278 -8.38 -4.01 17.34
C VAL A 278 -9.48 -3.01 17.70
N ARG A 279 -9.14 -1.98 18.48
CA ARG A 279 -10.11 -0.99 18.97
C ARG A 279 -10.59 -0.13 17.82
N LEU A 280 -11.91 0.00 17.68
CA LEU A 280 -12.56 0.76 16.61
C LEU A 280 -12.11 0.36 15.19
N HIS A 281 -11.63 -0.87 15.00
CA HIS A 281 -11.22 -1.40 13.69
C HIS A 281 -12.12 -2.56 13.27
N HIS A 282 -12.85 -2.36 12.18
CA HIS A 282 -13.75 -3.35 11.58
C HIS A 282 -13.26 -3.66 10.16
N ALA A 283 -12.99 -4.94 9.87
CA ALA A 283 -12.59 -5.36 8.54
C ALA A 283 -13.62 -4.96 7.47
N HIS A 284 -13.18 -4.16 6.49
CA HIS A 284 -14.03 -3.61 5.44
C HIS A 284 -15.25 -2.88 5.99
N LEU A 285 -15.00 -1.91 6.88
CA LEU A 285 -16.04 -1.13 7.53
C LEU A 285 -16.97 -0.46 6.50
N CYS A 286 -18.25 -0.82 6.56
CA CYS A 286 -19.27 -0.35 5.63
C CYS A 286 -20.13 0.75 6.22
N GLN A 287 -20.51 0.67 7.49
CA GLN A 287 -21.35 1.67 8.15
C GLN A 287 -21.15 1.66 9.67
N VAL A 288 -21.45 2.80 10.31
CA VAL A 288 -21.43 2.97 11.77
C VAL A 288 -22.75 3.59 12.22
N LEU A 289 -23.21 3.20 13.40
CA LEU A 289 -24.40 3.71 14.08
C LEU A 289 -24.12 3.94 15.56
N PHE A 290 -24.37 5.14 16.10
CA PHE A 290 -24.45 5.30 17.55
C PHE A 290 -25.70 4.62 18.13
N SER A 291 -25.56 4.02 19.31
CA SER A 291 -26.71 3.64 20.12
C SER A 291 -27.46 4.89 20.59
N ALA A 292 -28.76 4.76 20.87
CA ALA A 292 -29.60 5.87 21.33
C ALA A 292 -29.08 6.58 22.60
N ASP A 293 -28.36 5.86 23.46
CA ASP A 293 -27.75 6.42 24.67
C ASP A 293 -26.39 7.11 24.42
N GLY A 294 -25.86 7.05 23.19
CA GLY A 294 -24.58 7.61 22.80
C GLY A 294 -23.34 6.93 23.40
N LYS A 295 -23.49 5.82 24.13
CA LYS A 295 -22.37 5.16 24.83
C LYS A 295 -21.67 4.10 24.00
N THR A 296 -22.38 3.51 23.04
CA THR A 296 -21.85 2.44 22.19
C THR A 296 -22.02 2.78 20.72
N LEU A 297 -21.17 2.14 19.89
CA LEU A 297 -21.21 2.26 18.45
C LEU A 297 -21.39 0.89 17.83
N LEU A 298 -22.39 0.73 16.96
CA LEU A 298 -22.56 -0.43 16.10
C LEU A 298 -21.85 -0.19 14.78
N SER A 299 -21.36 -1.28 14.18
CA SER A 299 -20.73 -1.23 12.86
C SER A 299 -20.97 -2.52 12.10
N THR A 300 -21.05 -2.41 10.78
CA THR A 300 -21.08 -3.53 9.84
C THR A 300 -19.83 -3.51 8.96
N GLY A 301 -19.37 -4.68 8.57
CA GLY A 301 -18.24 -4.82 7.66
C GLY A 301 -18.34 -6.04 6.77
N GLY A 302 -17.40 -6.13 5.82
CA GLY A 302 -17.35 -7.17 4.80
C GLY A 302 -17.03 -8.58 5.30
N ASP A 303 -16.74 -8.74 6.59
CA ASP A 303 -16.59 -10.06 7.25
C ASP A 303 -17.91 -10.63 7.79
N ASN A 304 -19.06 -10.00 7.45
CA ASN A 304 -20.41 -10.40 7.84
C ASN A 304 -20.64 -10.44 9.36
N LEU A 305 -19.88 -9.64 10.12
CA LEU A 305 -20.10 -9.45 11.54
C LEU A 305 -20.72 -8.08 11.81
N ILE A 306 -21.64 -8.03 12.76
CA ILE A 306 -22.05 -6.79 13.41
C ILE A 306 -21.22 -6.67 14.68
N ARG A 307 -20.46 -5.58 14.81
CA ARG A 307 -19.61 -5.31 15.98
C ARG A 307 -20.16 -4.13 16.77
N ARG A 308 -20.08 -4.24 18.09
CA ARG A 308 -20.46 -3.21 19.05
C ARG A 308 -19.25 -2.74 19.85
N TRP A 309 -19.01 -1.44 19.83
CA TRP A 309 -17.85 -0.79 20.44
C TRP A 309 -18.26 0.10 21.59
N GLU A 310 -17.44 0.16 22.62
CA GLU A 310 -17.54 1.16 23.69
C GLU A 310 -16.77 2.42 23.30
N ILE A 311 -17.38 3.60 23.43
CA ILE A 311 -16.87 4.85 22.84
C ILE A 311 -15.74 5.51 23.64
N PRO A 312 -15.65 5.42 24.99
CA PRO A 312 -14.46 5.93 25.68
C PRO A 312 -13.21 5.07 25.48
N SER A 313 -13.36 3.74 25.41
CA SER A 313 -12.22 2.81 25.41
C SER A 313 -11.85 2.28 24.02
N GLY A 314 -12.79 2.37 23.06
CA GLY A 314 -12.73 1.74 21.75
C GLY A 314 -12.85 0.21 21.78
N LYS A 315 -13.10 -0.40 22.94
CA LYS A 315 -13.12 -1.86 23.09
C LYS A 315 -14.34 -2.49 22.42
N LEU A 316 -14.15 -3.68 21.87
CA LEU A 316 -15.23 -4.51 21.36
C LEU A 316 -16.02 -5.10 22.55
N VAL A 317 -17.30 -4.77 22.64
CA VAL A 317 -18.22 -5.24 23.69
C VAL A 317 -19.02 -6.46 23.22
N GLY A 318 -19.19 -6.62 21.90
CA GLY A 318 -19.87 -7.78 21.34
C GLY A 318 -19.74 -7.86 19.83
N ALA A 319 -19.79 -9.08 19.31
CA ALA A 319 -19.85 -9.36 17.88
C ALA A 319 -20.96 -10.40 17.63
N GLN A 320 -21.73 -10.20 16.57
CA GLN A 320 -22.82 -11.10 16.17
C GLN A 320 -22.64 -11.46 14.68
N PRO A 321 -22.65 -12.75 14.31
CA PRO A 321 -22.53 -13.17 12.93
C PRO A 321 -23.85 -13.03 12.18
N ILE A 322 -23.78 -12.52 10.96
CA ILE A 322 -24.87 -12.56 9.98
C ILE A 322 -24.72 -13.87 9.20
N LYS A 323 -25.67 -14.80 9.39
CA LYS A 323 -25.58 -16.14 8.79
C LYS A 323 -25.71 -16.05 7.25
N LEU A 324 -24.72 -16.58 6.53
CA LEU A 324 -24.81 -16.80 5.09
C LEU A 324 -25.74 -18.00 4.81
N PRO A 325 -26.41 -18.09 3.64
CA PRO A 325 -27.18 -19.27 3.27
C PRO A 325 -26.30 -20.54 3.35
N ASP A 326 -26.89 -21.63 3.83
CA ASP A 326 -26.19 -22.91 4.07
C ASP A 326 -25.83 -23.66 2.76
N ASP A 327 -26.21 -23.14 1.58
CA ASP A 327 -25.99 -23.78 0.27
C ASP A 327 -24.71 -23.27 -0.44
N PRO A 328 -23.67 -24.10 -0.59
CA PRO A 328 -22.44 -23.76 -1.29
C PRO A 328 -22.62 -23.61 -2.82
N ALA A 329 -23.75 -24.04 -3.40
CA ALA A 329 -24.01 -23.98 -4.84
C ALA A 329 -24.70 -22.69 -5.29
N THR A 330 -25.21 -21.86 -4.37
CA THR A 330 -25.79 -20.56 -4.73
C THR A 330 -24.65 -19.63 -5.14
N PRO A 331 -24.47 -19.34 -6.44
CA PRO A 331 -23.33 -18.57 -6.86
C PRO A 331 -23.59 -17.12 -6.48
N LEU A 332 -22.74 -16.57 -5.61
CA LEU A 332 -22.74 -15.15 -5.22
C LEU A 332 -22.26 -14.32 -6.43
N HIS A 333 -23.07 -14.27 -7.49
CA HIS A 333 -22.64 -13.85 -8.82
C HIS A 333 -22.24 -12.38 -8.95
N PHE A 334 -22.55 -11.52 -7.97
CA PHE A 334 -22.28 -10.08 -8.06
C PHE A 334 -21.97 -9.47 -6.69
N ALA A 335 -20.91 -9.94 -6.02
CA ALA A 335 -20.44 -9.40 -4.75
C ALA A 335 -19.13 -8.61 -4.96
N PHE A 336 -19.14 -7.67 -5.91
CA PHE A 336 -18.09 -6.65 -6.04
C PHE A 336 -18.60 -5.37 -5.37
N SER A 337 -18.08 -5.07 -4.17
CA SER A 337 -18.35 -3.81 -3.44
C SER A 337 -19.82 -3.61 -3.02
N TYR A 338 -20.23 -4.16 -1.87
CA TYR A 338 -21.57 -3.86 -1.34
C TYR A 338 -21.54 -3.48 0.14
N ILE A 339 -22.01 -2.26 0.39
CA ILE A 339 -22.26 -1.63 1.70
C ILE A 339 -23.64 -2.15 2.15
N PRO A 340 -23.77 -3.11 3.09
CA PRO A 340 -25.09 -3.42 3.63
C PRO A 340 -25.59 -2.18 4.38
N PRO A 341 -26.71 -1.55 3.96
CA PRO A 341 -27.23 -0.40 4.67
C PRO A 341 -27.58 -0.83 6.08
N LEU A 342 -26.99 -0.18 7.06
CA LEU A 342 -27.21 -0.34 8.47
C LEU A 342 -27.93 0.91 8.97
N ILE A 343 -29.25 0.85 9.11
CA ILE A 343 -30.04 2.02 9.51
C ILE A 343 -30.60 1.86 10.92
N LEU A 344 -30.82 2.99 11.59
CA LEU A 344 -31.43 3.05 12.91
C LEU A 344 -32.89 3.50 12.78
N SER A 345 -33.77 2.92 13.60
CA SER A 345 -35.13 3.40 13.72
C SER A 345 -35.16 4.82 14.27
N PRO A 346 -36.21 5.62 13.98
CA PRO A 346 -36.30 7.01 14.45
C PRO A 346 -36.22 7.16 15.97
N ASP A 347 -36.68 6.14 16.71
CA ASP A 347 -36.64 6.06 18.18
C ASP A 347 -35.29 5.54 18.73
N GLY A 348 -34.38 5.11 17.86
CA GLY A 348 -33.03 4.68 18.22
C GLY A 348 -32.94 3.27 18.82
N LYS A 349 -34.05 2.53 18.91
CA LYS A 349 -34.10 1.24 19.63
C LYS A 349 -33.85 0.04 18.74
N THR A 350 -34.28 0.11 17.49
CA THR A 350 -34.17 -0.98 16.53
C THR A 350 -33.24 -0.54 15.43
N ALA A 351 -32.41 -1.43 14.92
CA ALA A 351 -31.70 -1.19 13.69
C ALA A 351 -31.92 -2.34 12.72
N ALA A 352 -31.73 -2.04 11.44
CA ALA A 352 -32.02 -2.94 10.34
C ALA A 352 -30.83 -3.00 9.40
N CYS A 353 -30.57 -4.19 8.85
CA CYS A 353 -29.60 -4.39 7.78
C CYS A 353 -30.03 -5.46 6.80
N VAL A 354 -29.68 -5.28 5.52
CA VAL A 354 -29.90 -6.28 4.49
C VAL A 354 -28.65 -7.13 4.36
N GLY A 355 -28.75 -8.41 4.68
CA GLY A 355 -27.71 -9.40 4.42
C GLY A 355 -27.75 -9.89 2.96
N PRO A 356 -26.93 -10.89 2.59
CA PRO A 356 -26.87 -11.38 1.22
C PRO A 356 -28.18 -11.98 0.68
N THR A 357 -29.08 -12.41 1.55
CA THR A 357 -30.38 -12.98 1.14
C THR A 357 -31.56 -12.52 1.99
N ASP A 358 -31.31 -11.99 3.18
CA ASP A 358 -32.34 -11.81 4.20
C ASP A 358 -32.23 -10.42 4.82
N LEU A 359 -33.36 -9.92 5.30
CA LEU A 359 -33.42 -8.73 6.14
C LEU A 359 -33.23 -9.14 7.61
N TYR A 360 -32.36 -8.42 8.30
CA TYR A 360 -32.10 -8.60 9.72
C TYR A 360 -32.56 -7.37 10.48
N LEU A 361 -33.40 -7.59 11.49
CA LEU A 361 -33.80 -6.59 12.48
C LEU A 361 -33.13 -6.94 13.80
N PHE A 362 -32.55 -5.95 14.47
CA PHE A 362 -31.83 -6.13 15.71
C PHE A 362 -32.11 -5.01 16.69
N ASP A 363 -31.99 -5.34 17.97
CA ASP A 363 -31.99 -4.36 19.04
C ASP A 363 -30.68 -3.55 18.98
N ALA A 364 -30.78 -2.23 18.89
CA ALA A 364 -29.64 -1.35 18.66
C ALA A 364 -28.73 -1.21 19.89
N ALA A 365 -29.23 -1.47 21.10
CA ALA A 365 -28.44 -1.35 22.33
C ALA A 365 -27.60 -2.63 22.58
N THR A 366 -28.20 -3.78 22.35
CA THR A 366 -27.63 -5.11 22.63
C THR A 366 -26.99 -5.75 21.40
N GLY A 367 -27.40 -5.36 20.19
CA GLY A 367 -27.02 -5.98 18.92
C GLY A 367 -27.69 -7.34 18.68
N LYS A 368 -28.66 -7.74 19.51
CA LYS A 368 -29.33 -9.04 19.39
C LYS A 368 -30.30 -9.02 18.20
N VAL A 369 -30.23 -10.05 17.36
CA VAL A 369 -31.19 -10.24 16.26
C VAL A 369 -32.58 -10.48 16.84
N LEU A 370 -33.52 -9.60 16.49
CA LEU A 370 -34.94 -9.68 16.82
C LEU A 370 -35.65 -10.57 15.82
N HIS A 371 -35.48 -10.28 14.52
CA HIS A 371 -36.10 -11.01 13.43
C HIS A 371 -35.11 -11.19 12.27
N ARG A 372 -35.17 -12.37 11.65
CA ARG A 372 -34.55 -12.67 10.36
C ARG A 372 -35.68 -12.94 9.38
N VAL A 373 -35.79 -12.12 8.36
CA VAL A 373 -36.86 -12.20 7.35
C VAL A 373 -36.25 -12.68 6.04
N PRO A 374 -36.53 -13.92 5.60
CA PRO A 374 -35.99 -14.45 4.36
C PRO A 374 -36.49 -13.65 3.16
N CYS A 375 -35.59 -13.30 2.25
CA CYS A 375 -35.95 -12.52 1.06
C CYS A 375 -35.40 -13.13 -0.25
N GLN A 376 -34.98 -14.40 -0.21
CA GLN A 376 -34.25 -15.13 -1.25
C GLN A 376 -34.87 -15.12 -2.66
N GLU A 377 -36.19 -15.08 -2.76
CA GLU A 377 -36.91 -15.16 -4.05
C GLU A 377 -37.16 -13.80 -4.72
N LYS A 378 -36.83 -12.69 -4.04
CA LYS A 378 -37.15 -11.34 -4.51
C LYS A 378 -35.86 -10.66 -4.96
N ASN A 379 -35.85 -10.19 -6.21
CA ASN A 379 -34.74 -9.44 -6.81
C ASN A 379 -34.61 -8.07 -6.12
N ILE A 380 -34.09 -8.02 -4.89
CA ILE A 380 -34.08 -6.86 -4.00
C ILE A 380 -32.90 -5.94 -4.28
N ASP A 381 -33.15 -4.64 -4.38
CA ASP A 381 -32.13 -3.61 -4.32
C ASP A 381 -31.61 -3.49 -2.89
N ARG A 382 -30.45 -4.11 -2.66
CA ARG A 382 -29.83 -4.23 -1.34
C ARG A 382 -29.26 -2.91 -0.82
N ASN A 383 -29.25 -1.86 -1.65
CA ASN A 383 -28.79 -0.53 -1.25
C ASN A 383 -29.92 0.34 -0.68
N PHE A 384 -31.17 -0.11 -0.80
CA PHE A 384 -32.33 0.62 -0.32
C PHE A 384 -32.98 -0.07 0.88
N LEU A 385 -32.81 0.54 2.05
CA LEU A 385 -33.43 0.11 3.31
C LEU A 385 -33.82 1.36 4.08
N ILE A 386 -35.08 1.47 4.49
CA ILE A 386 -35.59 2.63 5.25
C ILE A 386 -36.56 2.21 6.36
N PHE A 387 -36.60 2.93 7.46
CA PHE A 387 -37.69 2.85 8.43
C PHE A 387 -38.79 3.84 8.05
N THR A 388 -40.05 3.42 8.16
CA THR A 388 -41.24 4.24 7.89
C THR A 388 -42.21 4.15 9.07
N ALA A 389 -43.30 4.94 9.00
CA ALA A 389 -44.35 4.98 10.03
C ALA A 389 -43.79 5.24 11.46
N GLY A 390 -42.79 6.11 11.58
CA GLY A 390 -42.14 6.41 12.86
C GLY A 390 -41.33 5.25 13.46
N GLY A 391 -40.87 4.30 12.64
CA GLY A 391 -40.06 3.15 13.07
C GLY A 391 -40.82 1.85 13.26
N LYS A 392 -42.14 1.84 13.02
CA LYS A 392 -42.96 0.62 13.12
C LYS A 392 -42.85 -0.29 11.91
N GLN A 393 -42.41 0.26 10.78
CA GLN A 393 -42.31 -0.45 9.51
C GLN A 393 -40.91 -0.26 8.93
N VAL A 394 -40.46 -1.24 8.15
CA VAL A 394 -39.22 -1.17 7.37
C VAL A 394 -39.53 -1.49 5.92
N ALA A 395 -39.00 -0.67 5.01
CA ALA A 395 -39.22 -0.82 3.57
C ALA A 395 -37.95 -1.26 2.86
N LEU A 396 -38.11 -2.20 1.93
CA LEU A 396 -37.12 -2.67 0.99
C LEU A 396 -37.61 -2.39 -0.43
N LYS A 397 -36.69 -2.08 -1.35
CA LYS A 397 -37.02 -1.90 -2.76
C LYS A 397 -36.56 -3.11 -3.57
N THR A 398 -37.31 -3.50 -4.60
CA THR A 398 -36.85 -4.46 -5.61
C THR A 398 -36.23 -3.76 -6.81
N PHE A 399 -35.36 -4.44 -7.54
CA PHE A 399 -34.86 -3.99 -8.84
C PHE A 399 -35.99 -3.82 -9.87
N SER A 400 -37.16 -4.44 -9.66
CA SER A 400 -38.38 -4.22 -10.44
C SER A 400 -39.17 -2.95 -10.05
N GLY A 401 -38.71 -2.20 -9.05
CA GLY A 401 -39.34 -0.95 -8.60
C GLY A 401 -40.38 -1.09 -7.48
N GLU A 402 -40.65 -2.31 -7.00
CA GLU A 402 -41.65 -2.56 -5.96
C GLU A 402 -41.09 -2.24 -4.57
N LEU A 403 -41.90 -1.61 -3.71
CA LEU A 403 -41.60 -1.40 -2.29
C LEU A 403 -42.25 -2.50 -1.44
N LEU A 404 -41.42 -3.30 -0.80
CA LEU A 404 -41.81 -4.35 0.15
C LEU A 404 -41.77 -3.78 1.57
N LEU A 405 -42.91 -3.81 2.26
CA LEU A 405 -43.03 -3.34 3.63
C LEU A 405 -43.04 -4.53 4.59
N PHE A 406 -42.32 -4.40 5.70
CA PHE A 406 -42.32 -5.36 6.79
C PHE A 406 -42.64 -4.66 8.11
N ASP A 407 -43.43 -5.31 8.95
CA ASP A 407 -43.68 -4.85 10.30
C ASP A 407 -42.45 -5.15 11.18
N VAL A 408 -42.00 -4.15 11.94
CA VAL A 408 -40.75 -4.25 12.71
C VAL A 408 -40.91 -5.12 13.95
N ALA A 409 -42.11 -5.16 14.53
CA ALA A 409 -42.38 -5.90 15.77
C ALA A 409 -42.59 -7.40 15.54
N THR A 410 -43.03 -7.78 14.35
CA THR A 410 -43.35 -9.18 13.99
C THR A 410 -42.43 -9.76 12.92
N GLY A 411 -41.74 -8.90 12.15
CA GLY A 411 -40.95 -9.30 10.98
C GLY A 411 -41.78 -9.80 9.80
N GLN A 412 -43.11 -9.69 9.85
CA GLN A 412 -44.01 -10.19 8.81
C GLN A 412 -44.16 -9.16 7.67
N PRO A 413 -44.32 -9.61 6.41
CA PRO A 413 -44.61 -8.72 5.30
C PRO A 413 -46.00 -8.08 5.49
N ILE A 414 -46.10 -6.78 5.20
CA ILE A 414 -47.36 -6.05 5.16
C ILE A 414 -47.86 -6.10 3.72
N GLU A 415 -49.09 -6.56 3.48
CA GLU A 415 -49.66 -6.85 2.14
C GLU A 415 -49.67 -5.67 1.14
N THR A 416 -49.35 -4.46 1.58
CA THR A 416 -49.31 -3.27 0.72
C THR A 416 -48.00 -3.18 -0.06
N CYS A 417 -47.96 -3.80 -1.24
CA CYS A 417 -46.95 -3.51 -2.27
C CYS A 417 -47.34 -2.22 -2.99
N LEU A 418 -46.55 -1.15 -2.84
CA LEU A 418 -46.72 0.04 -3.68
C LEU A 418 -46.19 -0.29 -5.08
N LYS A 419 -47.10 -0.41 -6.06
CA LYS A 419 -46.75 -0.66 -7.47
C LYS A 419 -46.36 0.63 -8.20
N ASP A 420 -45.27 0.52 -8.93
CA ASP A 420 -44.45 1.60 -9.48
C ASP A 420 -45.00 2.21 -10.79
N HIS A 421 -46.11 2.95 -10.71
CA HIS A 421 -46.62 3.73 -11.86
C HIS A 421 -46.20 5.21 -11.85
N GLN A 422 -45.41 5.66 -10.87
CA GLN A 422 -44.93 7.06 -10.81
C GLN A 422 -43.41 7.21 -10.70
N PHE A 423 -42.64 6.16 -10.42
CA PHE A 423 -41.16 6.25 -10.36
C PHE A 423 -40.48 5.62 -11.58
N SER A 424 -41.18 4.79 -12.37
CA SER A 424 -40.62 4.00 -13.48
C SER A 424 -40.43 4.71 -14.83
N GLN A 425 -40.94 5.93 -15.05
CA GLN A 425 -40.74 6.65 -16.33
C GLN A 425 -39.33 7.23 -16.53
N TYR A 426 -38.44 7.17 -15.51
CA TYR A 426 -37.15 7.86 -15.54
C TYR A 426 -35.90 6.98 -15.26
N GLY A 427 -36.01 5.66 -15.42
CA GLY A 427 -34.83 4.78 -15.58
C GLY A 427 -34.10 4.42 -14.28
N LEU A 428 -34.78 3.83 -13.30
CA LEU A 428 -34.19 3.33 -12.04
C LEU A 428 -33.40 2.01 -12.20
N SER A 429 -32.31 2.03 -12.99
CA SER A 429 -31.53 0.83 -13.36
C SER A 429 -30.04 0.89 -12.94
N TYR A 430 -29.65 1.42 -11.77
CA TYR A 430 -28.29 1.22 -11.22
C TYR A 430 -28.29 1.31 -9.67
N PRO A 431 -27.32 0.69 -8.96
CA PRO A 431 -27.30 0.59 -7.51
C PRO A 431 -26.97 1.96 -6.91
N ALA A 432 -28.01 2.72 -6.53
CA ALA A 432 -27.89 4.14 -6.20
C ALA A 432 -28.47 4.46 -4.82
N SER A 433 -27.85 3.95 -3.76
CA SER A 433 -28.09 4.45 -2.39
C SER A 433 -27.70 5.93 -2.22
N ARG A 434 -26.78 6.47 -3.04
CA ARG A 434 -26.34 7.88 -2.93
C ARG A 434 -27.31 8.91 -3.49
N TRP A 435 -28.30 8.50 -4.27
CA TRP A 435 -29.22 9.44 -4.93
C TRP A 435 -30.61 9.44 -4.31
N THR A 436 -30.79 8.80 -3.16
CA THR A 436 -32.07 8.81 -2.43
C THR A 436 -31.83 9.06 -0.95
N ALA A 437 -32.54 10.03 -0.38
CA ALA A 437 -32.52 10.31 1.06
C ALA A 437 -33.94 10.29 1.62
N VAL A 438 -34.08 9.99 2.92
CA VAL A 438 -35.37 9.99 3.61
C VAL A 438 -35.24 10.78 4.90
N ASP A 439 -36.29 11.50 5.27
CA ASP A 439 -36.33 12.23 6.53
C ASP A 439 -36.38 11.29 7.74
N ARG A 440 -35.99 11.80 8.91
CA ARG A 440 -35.95 10.98 10.14
C ARG A 440 -37.31 10.36 10.49
N ALA A 441 -38.42 10.99 10.11
CA ALA A 441 -39.76 10.48 10.39
C ALA A 441 -40.24 9.40 9.40
N GLY A 442 -39.54 9.19 8.28
CA GLY A 442 -39.96 8.30 7.21
C GLY A 442 -41.20 8.80 6.46
N LYS A 443 -41.42 10.12 6.47
CA LYS A 443 -42.54 10.83 5.85
C LYS A 443 -42.16 11.53 4.55
N GLN A 444 -40.88 11.77 4.29
CA GLN A 444 -40.44 12.43 3.07
C GLN A 444 -39.26 11.69 2.46
N VAL A 445 -39.25 11.57 1.14
CA VAL A 445 -38.17 10.97 0.36
C VAL A 445 -37.71 11.97 -0.69
N ALA A 446 -36.40 12.12 -0.86
CA ALA A 446 -35.77 12.88 -1.93
C ALA A 446 -35.07 11.90 -2.87
N HIS A 447 -35.17 12.09 -4.18
CA HIS A 447 -34.51 11.28 -5.20
C HIS A 447 -33.94 12.15 -6.30
N TYR A 448 -32.69 11.90 -6.65
CA TYR A 448 -32.03 12.54 -7.79
C TYR A 448 -32.08 11.64 -9.01
N ASP A 449 -32.68 12.14 -10.10
CA ASP A 449 -32.89 11.40 -11.35
C ASP A 449 -31.75 11.63 -12.37
N TYR A 450 -31.76 10.84 -13.45
CA TYR A 450 -30.80 10.98 -14.56
C TYR A 450 -30.98 12.27 -15.37
N HIS A 451 -32.13 12.94 -15.25
CA HIS A 451 -32.45 14.17 -15.97
C HIS A 451 -32.02 15.42 -15.21
N LYS A 452 -31.13 15.28 -14.22
CA LYS A 452 -30.57 16.39 -13.45
C LYS A 452 -31.62 17.08 -12.56
N ASN A 453 -32.64 16.34 -12.12
CA ASN A 453 -33.64 16.83 -11.19
C ASN A 453 -33.56 16.08 -9.86
N LEU A 454 -33.69 16.82 -8.77
CA LEU A 454 -33.93 16.29 -7.44
C LEU A 454 -35.41 16.51 -7.11
N ASP A 455 -36.14 15.42 -6.97
CA ASP A 455 -37.56 15.43 -6.61
C ASP A 455 -37.75 15.00 -5.15
N ILE A 456 -38.72 15.61 -4.47
CA ILE A 456 -39.08 15.30 -3.09
C ILE A 456 -40.56 14.92 -3.03
N TRP A 457 -40.89 13.83 -2.33
CA TRP A 457 -42.25 13.33 -2.14
C TRP A 457 -42.59 13.09 -0.68
N GLU A 458 -43.88 13.13 -0.36
CA GLU A 458 -44.46 12.77 0.94
C GLU A 458 -44.94 11.31 0.97
N LEU A 459 -44.76 10.66 2.11
CA LEU A 459 -45.10 9.28 2.43
C LEU A 459 -45.98 9.19 3.70
N PRO A 460 -46.93 8.22 3.77
CA PRO A 460 -47.40 7.39 2.66
C PRO A 460 -48.40 8.15 1.77
N GLY A 461 -48.27 8.04 0.45
CA GLY A 461 -49.20 8.67 -0.49
C GLY A 461 -48.58 9.13 -1.81
N GLY A 462 -47.24 9.28 -1.87
CA GLY A 462 -46.52 9.61 -3.10
C GLY A 462 -46.80 11.04 -3.60
N LYS A 463 -47.28 11.93 -2.72
CA LYS A 463 -47.56 13.32 -3.11
C LYS A 463 -46.23 14.02 -3.39
N HIS A 464 -46.05 14.48 -4.62
CA HIS A 464 -44.89 15.29 -5.00
C HIS A 464 -44.92 16.65 -4.29
N LEU A 465 -43.80 17.03 -3.69
CA LEU A 465 -43.63 18.25 -2.89
C LEU A 465 -42.82 19.31 -3.65
N LEU A 466 -41.71 18.92 -4.28
CA LEU A 466 -40.74 19.86 -4.85
C LEU A 466 -39.86 19.18 -5.91
N THR A 467 -39.56 19.90 -6.99
CA THR A 467 -38.52 19.55 -7.98
C THR A 467 -37.44 20.63 -7.99
N ILE A 468 -36.17 20.23 -8.03
CA ILE A 468 -35.01 21.13 -8.04
C ILE A 468 -34.06 20.69 -9.13
N SER A 469 -33.83 21.56 -10.11
CA SER A 469 -32.92 21.27 -11.22
C SER A 469 -31.47 21.56 -10.82
N ILE A 470 -30.60 20.56 -10.91
CA ILE A 470 -29.22 20.60 -10.43
C ILE A 470 -28.28 19.87 -11.39
N ASP A 471 -27.11 20.46 -11.68
CA ASP A 471 -26.19 19.91 -12.70
C ASP A 471 -25.65 18.51 -12.36
N TYR A 472 -25.38 18.28 -11.06
CA TYR A 472 -24.90 17.01 -10.50
C TYR A 472 -25.12 17.01 -8.98
N CYS A 473 -25.43 15.85 -8.41
CA CYS A 473 -25.53 15.65 -6.96
C CYS A 473 -24.44 14.68 -6.47
N HIS A 474 -23.61 15.14 -5.53
CA HIS A 474 -22.63 14.27 -4.87
C HIS A 474 -23.23 13.56 -3.65
N ASP A 475 -23.95 14.28 -2.79
CA ASP A 475 -24.60 13.75 -1.58
C ASP A 475 -25.73 14.71 -1.12
N MET A 476 -26.66 14.19 -0.30
CA MET A 476 -27.84 14.92 0.17
C MET A 476 -28.35 14.40 1.52
N ALA A 477 -28.98 15.26 2.33
CA ALA A 477 -29.65 14.83 3.55
C ALA A 477 -30.80 15.76 3.98
N PHE A 478 -31.79 15.19 4.67
CA PHE A 478 -32.81 15.96 5.36
C PHE A 478 -32.29 16.45 6.72
N SER A 479 -32.74 17.64 7.11
CA SER A 479 -32.61 18.09 8.49
C SER A 479 -33.48 17.24 9.44
N PRO A 480 -33.12 17.13 10.73
CA PRO A 480 -33.84 16.27 11.68
C PRO A 480 -35.33 16.59 11.85
N ASP A 481 -35.73 17.84 11.58
CA ASP A 481 -37.14 18.28 11.65
C ASP A 481 -37.93 18.06 10.35
N GLY A 482 -37.27 17.60 9.27
CA GLY A 482 -37.86 17.35 7.96
C GLY A 482 -38.32 18.61 7.22
N LYS A 483 -37.93 19.81 7.65
CA LYS A 483 -38.35 21.08 7.01
C LYS A 483 -37.32 21.63 6.04
N ARG A 484 -36.05 21.31 6.27
CA ARG A 484 -34.92 21.70 5.41
C ARG A 484 -34.24 20.47 4.82
N PHE A 485 -33.62 20.62 3.68
CA PHE A 485 -32.68 19.62 3.14
C PHE A 485 -31.38 20.31 2.73
N VAL A 486 -30.30 19.54 2.70
CA VAL A 486 -28.99 20.00 2.23
C VAL A 486 -28.55 19.17 1.05
N LEU A 487 -27.87 19.82 0.12
CA LEU A 487 -27.39 19.24 -1.12
C LEU A 487 -25.96 19.70 -1.40
N ILE A 488 -25.09 18.75 -1.79
CA ILE A 488 -23.79 19.06 -2.40
C ILE A 488 -23.98 19.06 -3.93
N SER A 489 -23.87 20.25 -4.51
CA SER A 489 -23.86 20.47 -5.96
C SER A 489 -22.43 20.63 -6.48
N THR A 490 -22.27 20.83 -7.79
CA THR A 490 -20.96 21.15 -8.37
C THR A 490 -20.42 22.51 -7.93
N LYS A 491 -21.23 23.41 -7.40
CA LYS A 491 -20.83 24.81 -7.15
C LYS A 491 -20.79 25.16 -5.66
N ASP A 492 -21.59 24.47 -4.87
CA ASP A 492 -21.74 24.76 -3.45
C ASP A 492 -22.41 23.63 -2.68
N VAL A 493 -22.32 23.74 -1.36
CA VAL A 493 -23.17 23.03 -0.40
C VAL A 493 -24.29 23.97 0.01
N ALA A 494 -25.55 23.60 -0.25
CA ALA A 494 -26.68 24.49 -0.09
C ALA A 494 -27.76 23.90 0.81
N VAL A 495 -28.29 24.72 1.72
CA VAL A 495 -29.47 24.40 2.55
C VAL A 495 -30.69 25.03 1.92
N TRP A 496 -31.74 24.24 1.81
CA TRP A 496 -32.98 24.60 1.14
C TRP A 496 -34.17 24.35 2.05
N ASN A 497 -35.15 25.23 1.93
CA ASN A 497 -36.44 25.07 2.56
C ASN A 497 -37.37 24.23 1.67
N ILE A 498 -37.92 23.15 2.22
CA ILE A 498 -38.77 22.24 1.43
C ILE A 498 -40.12 22.89 1.12
N ALA A 499 -40.69 23.66 2.06
CA ALA A 499 -42.00 24.26 1.89
C ALA A 499 -42.02 25.41 0.88
N SER A 500 -40.96 26.22 0.82
CA SER A 500 -40.86 27.32 -0.14
C SER A 500 -40.12 26.96 -1.43
N GLY A 501 -39.36 25.85 -1.44
CA GLY A 501 -38.50 25.46 -2.55
C GLY A 501 -37.30 26.41 -2.78
N GLN A 502 -37.00 27.27 -1.81
CA GLN A 502 -35.94 28.27 -1.94
C GLN A 502 -34.68 27.88 -1.15
N LYS A 503 -33.54 28.29 -1.70
CA LYS A 503 -32.23 28.19 -1.06
C LYS A 503 -32.11 29.22 0.05
N GLU A 504 -31.95 28.77 1.29
CA GLU A 504 -31.85 29.63 2.47
C GLU A 504 -30.42 30.14 2.69
N ALA A 505 -29.44 29.25 2.50
CA ALA A 505 -28.03 29.54 2.70
C ALA A 505 -27.15 28.62 1.86
N ALA A 506 -25.92 29.04 1.59
CA ALA A 506 -24.95 28.27 0.83
C ALA A 506 -23.53 28.48 1.33
N TYR A 507 -22.74 27.41 1.26
CA TYR A 507 -21.30 27.47 1.39
C TYR A 507 -20.67 27.22 0.01
N PRO A 508 -20.12 28.26 -0.65
CA PRO A 508 -19.43 28.09 -1.92
C PRO A 508 -18.12 27.33 -1.70
N HIS A 509 -17.95 26.20 -2.38
CA HIS A 509 -16.68 25.47 -2.39
C HIS A 509 -15.96 25.75 -3.73
N PRO A 510 -14.67 26.15 -3.71
CA PRO A 510 -13.97 26.59 -4.92
C PRO A 510 -13.79 25.49 -6.00
N ASP A 511 -13.72 24.22 -5.60
CA ASP A 511 -13.64 23.07 -6.51
C ASP A 511 -14.66 21.98 -6.15
N SER A 512 -15.46 21.55 -7.13
CA SER A 512 -16.55 20.58 -6.96
C SER A 512 -16.08 19.15 -6.69
N SER A 513 -14.84 18.85 -7.08
CA SER A 513 -14.21 17.52 -7.00
C SER A 513 -13.86 17.10 -5.58
N ASP A 514 -13.95 18.04 -4.63
CA ASP A 514 -13.28 17.88 -3.36
C ASP A 514 -14.23 17.58 -2.22
N VAL A 515 -15.55 17.84 -2.30
CA VAL A 515 -16.49 17.58 -1.21
C VAL A 515 -17.21 16.25 -1.43
N TRP A 516 -17.06 15.33 -0.48
CA TRP A 516 -17.47 13.93 -0.65
C TRP A 516 -18.73 13.57 0.13
N GLU A 517 -18.93 14.15 1.32
CA GLU A 517 -19.99 13.72 2.24
C GLU A 517 -20.46 14.82 3.19
N LEU A 518 -21.68 14.64 3.71
CA LEU A 518 -22.30 15.56 4.66
C LEU A 518 -23.10 14.83 5.77
N CYS A 519 -23.31 15.51 6.91
CA CYS A 519 -24.22 15.02 7.96
C CYS A 519 -24.75 16.16 8.85
N PHE A 520 -26.04 16.17 9.16
CA PHE A 520 -26.62 17.11 10.13
C PHE A 520 -26.34 16.67 11.57
N SER A 521 -26.13 17.65 12.45
CA SER A 521 -26.21 17.42 13.90
C SER A 521 -27.66 17.05 14.30
N PRO A 522 -27.86 16.35 15.43
CA PRO A 522 -29.19 15.90 15.86
C PRO A 522 -30.19 17.04 16.11
N ASP A 523 -29.69 18.22 16.49
CA ASP A 523 -30.48 19.45 16.68
C ASP A 523 -30.71 20.24 15.37
N GLY A 524 -30.06 19.83 14.27
CA GLY A 524 -30.11 20.51 12.98
C GLY A 524 -29.45 21.89 12.95
N GLY A 525 -28.70 22.25 14.00
CA GLY A 525 -27.99 23.52 14.12
C GLY A 525 -26.64 23.54 13.39
N GLN A 526 -26.02 22.37 13.21
CA GLN A 526 -24.71 22.21 12.60
C GLN A 526 -24.73 21.20 11.45
N LEU A 527 -23.79 21.36 10.54
CA LEU A 527 -23.57 20.50 9.38
C LEU A 527 -22.10 20.14 9.31
N VAL A 528 -21.78 18.85 9.26
CA VAL A 528 -20.45 18.40 8.87
C VAL A 528 -20.39 18.32 7.36
N VAL A 529 -19.31 18.84 6.80
CA VAL A 529 -18.96 18.75 5.38
C VAL A 529 -17.52 18.29 5.29
N SER A 530 -17.26 17.20 4.59
CA SER A 530 -15.89 16.72 4.38
C SER A 530 -15.43 16.98 2.96
N SER A 531 -14.20 17.48 2.84
CA SER A 531 -13.49 17.61 1.59
C SER A 531 -12.24 16.72 1.50
N HIS A 532 -11.51 16.78 0.37
CA HIS A 532 -10.28 16.02 0.16
C HIS A 532 -9.25 16.27 1.26
N ASP A 533 -9.19 17.47 1.86
CA ASP A 533 -8.16 17.86 2.84
C ASP A 533 -8.73 18.48 4.13
N SER A 534 -10.05 18.51 4.31
CA SER A 534 -10.65 19.12 5.50
C SER A 534 -11.95 18.47 5.92
N ILE A 535 -12.22 18.52 7.22
CA ILE A 535 -13.56 18.23 7.77
C ILE A 535 -14.01 19.52 8.44
N LEU A 536 -15.08 20.11 7.92
CA LEU A 536 -15.62 21.39 8.36
C LEU A 536 -16.93 21.17 9.09
N LEU A 537 -17.09 21.89 10.19
CA LEU A 537 -18.34 22.04 10.90
C LEU A 537 -18.90 23.42 10.58
N LEU A 538 -20.06 23.45 9.93
CA LEU A 538 -20.73 24.67 9.49
C LEU A 538 -21.99 24.91 10.34
N ASP A 539 -22.29 26.18 10.60
CA ASP A 539 -23.59 26.57 11.16
C ASP A 539 -24.65 26.52 10.07
N THR A 540 -25.78 25.83 10.28
CA THR A 540 -26.75 25.55 9.21
C THR A 540 -27.55 26.78 8.78
N LYS A 541 -27.63 27.81 9.62
CA LYS A 541 -28.37 29.05 9.31
C LYS A 541 -27.54 30.01 8.48
N THR A 542 -26.26 30.11 8.79
CA THR A 542 -25.34 31.07 8.17
C THR A 542 -24.44 30.44 7.11
N MET A 543 -24.31 29.11 7.11
CA MET A 543 -23.36 28.33 6.32
C MET A 543 -21.90 28.81 6.47
N LYS A 544 -21.56 29.34 7.65
CA LYS A 544 -20.20 29.77 8.00
C LYS A 544 -19.47 28.67 8.78
N GLU A 545 -18.15 28.60 8.58
CA GLU A 545 -17.26 27.72 9.34
C GLU A 545 -17.35 28.08 10.83
N VAL A 546 -17.87 27.14 11.63
CA VAL A 546 -17.83 27.19 13.08
C VAL A 546 -16.50 26.62 13.56
N ARG A 547 -16.06 25.52 12.93
CA ARG A 547 -14.86 24.80 13.33
C ARG A 547 -14.32 23.93 12.20
N ARG A 548 -13.01 23.70 12.25
CA ARG A 548 -12.31 22.67 11.48
C ARG A 548 -11.92 21.52 12.41
N LEU A 549 -12.29 20.31 12.05
CA LEU A 549 -11.89 19.11 12.79
C LEU A 549 -10.52 18.65 12.32
N ALA A 550 -9.79 17.93 13.18
CA ALA A 550 -8.53 17.30 12.79
C ALA A 550 -8.75 16.38 11.59
N TYR A 551 -8.08 16.66 10.47
CA TYR A 551 -8.37 16.00 9.21
C TYR A 551 -7.98 14.52 9.23
N LYS A 552 -8.94 13.69 8.80
CA LYS A 552 -8.78 12.31 8.36
C LYS A 552 -9.64 12.13 7.12
N ARG A 553 -9.17 11.34 6.16
CA ARG A 553 -9.93 11.07 4.93
C ARG A 553 -11.08 10.11 5.24
N CYS A 554 -12.27 10.61 5.57
CA CYS A 554 -13.40 9.75 5.87
C CYS A 554 -14.38 9.63 4.70
N ASN A 555 -14.97 8.45 4.57
CA ASN A 555 -16.01 8.07 3.63
C ASN A 555 -17.30 7.68 4.41
N GLY A 556 -17.53 8.33 5.54
CA GLY A 556 -18.77 8.23 6.31
C GLY A 556 -18.72 9.13 7.54
N PHE A 557 -19.78 9.89 7.83
CA PHE A 557 -19.92 10.62 9.10
C PHE A 557 -21.23 10.34 9.82
N GLN A 558 -21.18 10.38 11.15
CA GLN A 558 -22.37 10.34 11.99
C GLN A 558 -22.17 11.04 13.34
N PHE A 559 -23.13 11.85 13.75
CA PHE A 559 -23.15 12.43 15.09
C PHE A 559 -23.68 11.46 16.14
N SER A 560 -23.16 11.57 17.37
CA SER A 560 -23.81 11.01 18.55
C SER A 560 -25.17 11.67 18.77
N PRO A 561 -26.14 10.98 19.41
CA PRO A 561 -27.47 11.53 19.65
C PRO A 561 -27.49 12.85 20.44
N ASP A 562 -26.48 13.07 21.29
CA ASP A 562 -26.30 14.30 22.06
C ASP A 562 -25.54 15.41 21.30
N GLY A 563 -25.08 15.14 20.08
CA GLY A 563 -24.35 16.07 19.21
C GLY A 563 -22.92 16.40 19.66
N LYS A 564 -22.41 15.78 20.73
CA LYS A 564 -21.09 16.11 21.29
C LYS A 564 -19.93 15.37 20.64
N THR A 565 -20.21 14.21 20.04
CA THR A 565 -19.22 13.35 19.40
C THR A 565 -19.57 13.16 17.93
N LEU A 566 -18.56 13.16 17.07
CA LEU A 566 -18.68 12.79 15.67
C LEU A 566 -17.89 11.50 15.43
N ALA A 567 -18.50 10.50 14.80
CA ALA A 567 -17.79 9.33 14.29
C ALA A 567 -17.58 9.46 12.78
N GLY A 568 -16.39 9.10 12.31
CA GLY A 568 -15.99 9.13 10.91
C GLY A 568 -15.39 7.81 10.50
N ARG A 569 -15.80 7.29 9.34
CA ARG A 569 -15.34 6.00 8.81
C ARG A 569 -14.20 6.23 7.84
N ASN A 570 -13.03 5.65 8.08
CA ASN A 570 -11.90 5.70 7.16
C ASN A 570 -11.35 4.28 6.94
N GLY A 571 -11.57 3.70 5.75
CA GLY A 571 -11.18 2.34 5.45
C GLY A 571 -11.85 1.31 6.38
N ASN A 572 -11.09 0.75 7.31
CA ASN A 572 -11.45 -0.18 8.37
C ASN A 572 -11.57 0.50 9.75
N ALA A 573 -11.03 1.71 9.90
CA ALA A 573 -10.99 2.42 11.16
C ALA A 573 -12.20 3.34 11.36
N ILE A 574 -12.57 3.53 12.63
CA ILE A 574 -13.56 4.50 13.06
C ILE A 574 -12.84 5.54 13.91
N HIS A 575 -12.80 6.78 13.40
CA HIS A 575 -12.25 7.93 14.09
C HIS A 575 -13.36 8.68 14.82
N LEU A 576 -13.06 9.24 15.98
CA LEU A 576 -13.99 9.95 16.84
C LEU A 576 -13.47 11.36 17.11
N TRP A 577 -14.33 12.37 17.03
CA TRP A 577 -13.98 13.75 17.41
C TRP A 577 -14.93 14.30 18.45
N ASN A 578 -14.37 15.11 19.34
CA ASN A 578 -15.14 16.02 20.16
C ASN A 578 -15.57 17.20 19.28
N VAL A 579 -16.88 17.41 19.15
CA VAL A 579 -17.45 18.45 18.29
C VAL A 579 -17.15 19.85 18.82
N ALA A 580 -17.06 20.01 20.15
CA ALA A 580 -16.92 21.31 20.79
C ALA A 580 -15.54 21.94 20.58
N ASP A 581 -14.46 21.14 20.63
CA ASP A 581 -13.10 21.63 20.43
C ASP A 581 -12.43 21.16 19.13
N GLY A 582 -13.00 20.15 18.47
CA GLY A 582 -12.56 19.61 17.19
C GLY A 582 -11.41 18.61 17.29
N LYS A 583 -11.04 18.20 18.51
CA LYS A 583 -9.94 17.28 18.76
C LYS A 583 -10.39 15.83 18.58
N PRO A 584 -9.50 14.95 18.10
CA PRO A 584 -9.77 13.52 18.09
C PRO A 584 -9.89 13.01 19.53
N LEU A 585 -10.84 12.10 19.75
CA LEU A 585 -11.07 11.39 21.01
C LEU A 585 -10.31 10.06 21.05
N ASP A 586 -9.94 9.54 19.89
CA ASP A 586 -9.13 8.35 19.71
C ASP A 586 -7.76 8.70 19.12
N ASP A 587 -6.73 8.01 19.59
CA ASP A 587 -5.36 8.07 19.06
C ASP A 587 -4.85 6.65 18.91
N PHE A 588 -5.60 5.86 18.14
CA PHE A 588 -5.28 4.46 17.90
C PHE A 588 -4.32 4.34 16.72
N PRO A 589 -3.03 4.03 16.95
CA PRO A 589 -2.07 3.86 15.88
C PRO A 589 -2.42 2.59 15.09
N GLY A 590 -2.33 2.67 13.77
CA GLY A 590 -2.78 1.61 12.88
C GLY A 590 -2.90 2.11 11.45
N HIS A 591 -3.03 1.16 10.53
CA HIS A 591 -3.47 1.47 9.17
C HIS A 591 -4.97 1.66 9.17
N ASP A 592 -5.45 2.75 8.57
CA ASP A 592 -6.88 2.95 8.38
C ASP A 592 -7.42 1.99 7.31
N TYR A 593 -6.63 1.61 6.30
CA TYR A 593 -7.05 0.67 5.27
C TYR A 593 -6.44 -0.70 5.48
N SER A 594 -7.18 -1.75 5.09
CA SER A 594 -6.61 -3.09 4.99
C SER A 594 -5.31 -3.03 4.17
N PRO A 595 -4.21 -3.63 4.65
CA PRO A 595 -2.96 -3.71 3.93
C PRO A 595 -3.20 -4.49 2.63
N ARG A 596 -3.42 -3.74 1.56
CA ARG A 596 -3.43 -4.24 0.19
C ARG A 596 -2.01 -4.33 -0.36
N GLY A 597 -1.02 -3.84 0.38
CA GLY A 597 0.38 -3.82 0.00
C GLY A 597 1.27 -4.60 0.96
N ARG A 598 2.55 -4.69 0.61
CA ARG A 598 3.55 -5.59 1.23
C ARG A 598 3.74 -5.33 2.73
N ILE A 599 4.43 -6.26 3.40
CA ILE A 599 5.08 -6.04 4.69
C ILE A 599 6.54 -6.46 4.56
N VAL A 600 7.46 -5.63 5.05
CA VAL A 600 8.90 -5.86 4.90
C VAL A 600 9.60 -5.51 6.21
N TYR A 601 10.45 -6.40 6.71
CA TYR A 601 11.32 -6.09 7.86
C TYR A 601 12.51 -5.25 7.41
N SER A 602 13.00 -4.36 8.29
CA SER A 602 14.33 -3.79 8.11
C SER A 602 15.40 -4.89 8.25
N PRO A 603 16.56 -4.79 7.59
CA PRO A 603 17.61 -5.82 7.64
C PRO A 603 18.10 -6.17 9.05
N ASP A 604 18.06 -5.20 9.98
CA ASP A 604 18.40 -5.39 11.39
C ASP A 604 17.28 -6.06 12.22
N GLY A 605 16.10 -6.28 11.64
CA GLY A 605 14.94 -6.87 12.29
C GLY A 605 14.30 -6.01 13.39
N LYS A 606 14.69 -4.74 13.56
CA LYS A 606 14.16 -3.85 14.62
C LYS A 606 12.95 -3.03 14.17
N SER A 607 12.78 -2.87 12.87
CA SER A 607 11.68 -2.12 12.28
C SER A 607 10.91 -2.97 11.27
N LEU A 608 9.65 -2.60 11.04
CA LEU A 608 8.82 -3.20 10.01
C LEU A 608 8.11 -2.10 9.22
N ALA A 609 8.20 -2.13 7.90
CA ALA A 609 7.40 -1.30 7.02
C ALA A 609 6.14 -2.08 6.60
N SER A 610 4.99 -1.43 6.70
CA SER A 610 3.75 -1.98 6.17
C SER A 610 2.94 -0.92 5.46
N GLU A 611 2.20 -1.34 4.45
CA GLU A 611 1.42 -0.45 3.60
C GLU A 611 -0.07 -0.75 3.72
N GLY A 612 -0.87 0.30 3.91
CA GLY A 612 -2.31 0.26 4.08
C GLY A 612 -2.98 1.44 3.37
N GLY A 613 -3.38 1.23 2.11
CA GLY A 613 -4.03 2.26 1.30
C GLY A 613 -3.06 3.38 0.89
N PRO A 614 -3.28 4.64 1.29
CA PRO A 614 -2.39 5.75 0.96
C PRO A 614 -1.22 5.94 1.95
N GLU A 615 -1.09 5.06 2.95
CA GLU A 615 -0.12 5.22 4.03
C GLU A 615 0.84 4.01 4.08
N THR A 616 2.12 4.31 4.31
CA THR A 616 3.14 3.34 4.70
C THR A 616 3.58 3.69 6.12
N ILE A 617 3.39 2.77 7.05
CA ILE A 617 3.76 2.94 8.45
C ILE A 617 5.06 2.20 8.71
N LEU A 618 6.02 2.92 9.29
CA LEU A 618 7.26 2.36 9.81
C LEU A 618 7.07 2.07 11.30
N TRP A 619 7.04 0.80 11.65
CA TRP A 619 6.85 0.30 13.01
C TRP A 619 8.20 0.07 13.69
N ASP A 620 8.25 0.42 14.96
CA ASP A 620 9.27 -0.02 15.89
C ASP A 620 8.81 -1.32 16.56
N LEU A 621 9.57 -2.41 16.40
CA LEU A 621 9.16 -3.72 16.91
C LEU A 621 9.42 -3.90 18.42
N GLU A 622 10.29 -3.08 19.02
CA GLU A 622 10.57 -3.09 20.45
C GLU A 622 9.43 -2.44 21.23
N THR A 623 9.05 -1.22 20.82
CA THR A 623 7.98 -0.43 21.43
C THR A 623 6.59 -0.78 20.89
N LYS A 624 6.50 -1.45 19.72
CA LYS A 624 5.26 -1.83 19.03
C LYS A 624 4.42 -0.62 18.61
N LYS A 625 5.08 0.50 18.37
CA LYS A 625 4.48 1.79 18.01
C LYS A 625 4.96 2.25 16.62
N PRO A 626 4.15 3.05 15.90
CA PRO A 626 4.60 3.68 14.69
C PRO A 626 5.69 4.71 15.02
N ARG A 627 6.83 4.65 14.32
CA ARG A 627 7.88 5.67 14.36
C ARG A 627 7.51 6.86 13.48
N THR A 628 7.05 6.56 12.26
CA THR A 628 6.66 7.56 11.27
C THR A 628 5.67 6.96 10.27
N THR A 629 4.89 7.83 9.63
CA THR A 629 3.96 7.47 8.56
C THR A 629 4.34 8.25 7.31
N ILE A 630 4.69 7.52 6.26
CA ILE A 630 4.97 8.06 4.94
C ILE A 630 3.65 7.98 4.14
N ARG A 631 3.29 9.04 3.42
CA ARG A 631 2.06 9.07 2.59
C ARG A 631 2.39 9.12 1.11
N PRO A 632 2.89 8.03 0.51
CA PRO A 632 2.99 7.93 -0.94
C PRO A 632 1.58 7.63 -1.48
N TYR A 633 1.09 8.39 -2.48
CA TYR A 633 -0.24 8.17 -3.07
C TYR A 633 -0.42 6.72 -3.54
N TRP A 634 -1.30 5.91 -2.92
CA TRP A 634 -1.78 4.54 -3.28
C TRP A 634 -0.83 3.64 -4.11
N ARG A 635 -0.07 2.74 -3.48
CA ARG A 635 1.08 2.09 -4.15
C ARG A 635 1.30 0.60 -3.92
N LYS A 636 2.34 0.02 -4.51
CA LYS A 636 2.48 -1.44 -4.70
C LYS A 636 3.84 -2.02 -4.30
N ALA A 637 4.93 -1.24 -4.22
CA ALA A 637 6.27 -1.80 -4.01
C ALA A 637 7.21 -0.91 -3.19
N PHE A 638 7.72 -1.45 -2.07
CA PHE A 638 8.76 -0.82 -1.26
C PHE A 638 9.78 -1.84 -0.74
N ILE A 639 10.98 -1.37 -0.41
CA ILE A 639 12.10 -2.17 0.08
C ILE A 639 13.05 -1.31 0.93
N PHE A 640 13.64 -1.88 1.99
CA PHE A 640 14.69 -1.20 2.76
C PHE A 640 16.03 -1.23 2.03
N SER A 641 16.85 -0.20 2.24
CA SER A 641 18.29 -0.25 1.97
C SER A 641 18.95 -1.32 2.85
N ALA A 642 20.10 -1.84 2.41
CA ALA A 642 20.86 -2.87 3.14
C ALA A 642 21.27 -2.44 4.56
N ASP A 643 21.45 -1.14 4.80
CA ASP A 643 21.75 -0.55 6.12
C ASP A 643 20.49 -0.26 6.98
N GLY A 644 19.30 -0.48 6.43
CA GLY A 644 18.02 -0.20 7.09
C GLY A 644 17.69 1.28 7.32
N GLN A 645 18.52 2.21 6.84
CA GLN A 645 18.34 3.66 7.10
C GLN A 645 17.41 4.34 6.09
N THR A 646 17.20 3.72 4.93
CA THR A 646 16.40 4.26 3.83
C THR A 646 15.33 3.27 3.41
N LEU A 647 14.11 3.76 3.18
CA LEU A 647 13.04 3.02 2.54
C LEU A 647 12.91 3.52 1.11
N PHE A 648 13.05 2.65 0.12
CA PHE A 648 12.69 2.93 -1.26
C PHE A 648 11.26 2.47 -1.50
N GLY A 649 10.51 3.24 -2.27
CA GLY A 649 9.17 2.84 -2.68
C GLY A 649 8.71 3.63 -3.88
N ASP A 650 7.78 3.07 -4.63
CA ASP A 650 7.12 3.83 -5.69
C ASP A 650 6.48 5.10 -5.09
N ALA A 651 6.39 6.19 -5.86
CA ALA A 651 5.89 7.47 -5.35
C ALA A 651 5.06 8.34 -6.30
N ASP A 652 5.26 8.24 -7.62
CA ASP A 652 4.28 8.49 -8.70
C ASP A 652 4.44 7.42 -9.79
N PHE A 653 3.52 7.32 -10.75
CA PHE A 653 3.80 6.54 -11.96
C PHE A 653 5.25 6.82 -12.37
N HIS A 654 6.00 5.83 -12.88
CA HIS A 654 7.39 6.04 -13.33
C HIS A 654 8.37 6.69 -12.30
N VAL A 655 8.04 6.77 -11.01
CA VAL A 655 8.90 7.41 -9.99
C VAL A 655 9.05 6.52 -8.77
N VAL A 656 10.30 6.28 -8.37
CA VAL A 656 10.69 5.69 -7.09
C VAL A 656 11.25 6.79 -6.20
N LYS A 657 10.81 6.87 -4.94
CA LYS A 657 11.40 7.77 -3.94
C LYS A 657 12.13 7.00 -2.86
N ALA A 658 13.05 7.69 -2.23
CA ALA A 658 13.74 7.27 -1.03
C ALA A 658 13.32 8.14 0.15
N TRP A 659 13.01 7.50 1.28
CA TRP A 659 12.71 8.16 2.55
C TRP A 659 13.66 7.69 3.63
N ARG A 660 14.16 8.62 4.44
CA ARG A 660 14.93 8.27 5.63
C ARG A 660 14.01 7.65 6.66
N VAL A 661 14.37 6.47 7.17
CA VAL A 661 13.55 5.71 8.13
C VAL A 661 13.41 6.43 9.47
N ALA A 662 14.41 7.21 9.88
CA ALA A 662 14.43 7.91 11.17
C ALA A 662 13.36 9.00 11.30
N ASP A 663 13.06 9.74 10.22
CA ASP A 663 12.15 10.90 10.26
C ASP A 663 11.09 10.91 9.13
N GLY A 664 11.12 9.94 8.23
CA GLY A 664 10.21 9.83 7.08
C GLY A 664 10.43 10.89 6.01
N LYS A 665 11.52 11.67 6.07
CA LYS A 665 11.79 12.71 5.07
C LYS A 665 12.30 12.11 3.77
N GLU A 666 11.77 12.61 2.66
CA GLU A 666 12.26 12.30 1.32
C GLU A 666 13.72 12.75 1.18
N THR A 667 14.59 11.83 0.74
CA THR A 667 16.03 12.06 0.55
C THR A 667 16.45 12.06 -0.91
N ALA A 668 15.78 11.27 -1.75
CA ALA A 668 16.07 11.18 -3.18
C ALA A 668 14.83 10.76 -3.98
N THR A 669 14.88 11.06 -5.28
CA THR A 669 13.89 10.68 -6.28
C THR A 669 14.60 10.07 -7.48
N PHE A 670 14.14 8.90 -7.91
CA PHE A 670 14.60 8.17 -9.08
C PHE A 670 13.47 8.13 -10.09
N ILE A 671 13.73 8.59 -11.31
CA ILE A 671 12.74 8.66 -12.39
C ILE A 671 13.07 7.55 -13.38
N THR A 672 12.09 6.74 -13.78
CA THR A 672 12.24 5.72 -14.82
C THR A 672 12.27 6.37 -16.20
N ASP A 673 12.98 5.76 -17.15
CA ASP A 673 13.02 6.29 -18.52
C ASP A 673 11.65 6.14 -19.21
N PHE A 674 11.03 7.27 -19.55
CA PHE A 674 9.65 7.36 -20.05
C PHE A 674 9.64 7.40 -21.59
N HIS A 675 9.02 6.41 -22.25
CA HIS A 675 9.13 6.25 -23.72
C HIS A 675 7.83 5.88 -24.47
N THR A 676 6.64 6.17 -23.96
CA THR A 676 5.38 5.97 -24.73
C THR A 676 4.68 7.29 -25.04
N GLU A 677 4.21 7.45 -26.28
CA GLU A 677 3.44 8.62 -26.74
C GLU A 677 1.99 8.64 -26.17
N GLN A 678 1.55 7.59 -25.44
CA GLN A 678 0.13 7.38 -25.10
C GLN A 678 -0.20 6.82 -23.69
N GLY A 679 0.72 6.52 -22.76
CA GLY A 679 0.26 5.87 -21.51
C GLY A 679 1.21 5.80 -20.32
N GLU A 680 0.62 5.91 -19.13
CA GLU A 680 1.25 5.76 -17.80
C GLU A 680 1.88 4.37 -17.60
N GLN A 681 3.01 4.33 -16.87
CA GLN A 681 3.66 3.09 -16.42
C GLN A 681 3.45 2.86 -14.92
N ASP A 682 3.09 1.63 -14.57
CA ASP A 682 2.97 1.18 -13.19
C ASP A 682 4.24 0.43 -12.78
N ILE A 683 4.85 0.81 -11.65
CA ILE A 683 5.92 0.03 -11.02
C ILE A 683 5.28 -1.18 -10.32
N THR A 684 5.75 -2.38 -10.65
CA THR A 684 5.19 -3.64 -10.13
C THR A 684 6.06 -4.25 -9.03
N SER A 685 7.37 -4.01 -9.05
CA SER A 685 8.30 -4.51 -8.04
C SER A 685 9.58 -3.68 -7.97
N LEU A 686 10.19 -3.66 -6.78
CA LEU A 686 11.51 -3.11 -6.50
C LEU A 686 12.40 -4.20 -5.93
N GLN A 687 13.68 -4.20 -6.31
CA GLN A 687 14.70 -5.08 -5.77
C GLN A 687 16.00 -4.32 -5.57
N LEU A 688 16.71 -4.66 -4.50
CA LEU A 688 18.05 -4.16 -4.21
C LEU A 688 19.05 -5.29 -4.47
N SER A 689 20.19 -4.99 -5.07
CA SER A 689 21.28 -5.95 -5.20
C SER A 689 21.81 -6.39 -3.83
N PRO A 690 22.43 -7.56 -3.69
CA PRO A 690 22.90 -8.07 -2.40
C PRO A 690 23.95 -7.18 -1.72
N ASP A 691 24.70 -6.41 -2.52
CA ASP A 691 25.69 -5.45 -2.04
C ASP A 691 25.07 -4.09 -1.66
N GLY A 692 23.77 -3.90 -1.87
CA GLY A 692 23.02 -2.69 -1.56
C GLY A 692 23.25 -1.51 -2.51
N LYS A 693 24.06 -1.68 -3.57
CA LYS A 693 24.51 -0.56 -4.41
C LYS A 693 23.60 -0.27 -5.60
N ARG A 694 22.83 -1.27 -6.06
CA ARG A 694 21.97 -1.15 -7.23
C ARG A 694 20.52 -1.34 -6.84
N LEU A 695 19.69 -0.34 -7.13
CA LEU A 695 18.23 -0.42 -7.05
C LEU A 695 17.70 -0.73 -8.45
N THR A 696 16.81 -1.72 -8.55
CA THR A 696 16.17 -2.11 -9.80
C THR A 696 14.66 -2.04 -9.64
N ALA A 697 13.98 -1.35 -10.55
CA ALA A 697 12.53 -1.30 -10.63
C ALA A 697 12.05 -2.03 -11.87
N CYS A 698 11.00 -2.82 -11.70
CA CYS A 698 10.26 -3.37 -12.81
C CYS A 698 8.97 -2.58 -13.00
N SER A 699 8.71 -2.14 -14.23
CA SER A 699 7.50 -1.40 -14.58
C SER A 699 6.80 -2.01 -15.79
N GLN A 700 5.52 -1.70 -15.94
CA GLN A 700 4.66 -2.19 -17.01
C GLN A 700 3.76 -1.08 -17.54
N ASP A 701 3.52 -1.08 -18.85
CA ASP A 701 2.54 -0.17 -19.46
C ASP A 701 1.11 -0.48 -18.98
N ARG A 702 0.36 0.57 -18.64
CA ARG A 702 -1.02 0.44 -18.14
C ARG A 702 -2.05 0.14 -19.23
N ALA A 703 -1.77 0.42 -20.50
CA ALA A 703 -2.72 0.29 -21.61
C ALA A 703 -2.96 -1.19 -22.02
N PRO A 704 -4.19 -1.74 -21.86
CA PRO A 704 -4.47 -3.14 -22.16
C PRO A 704 -4.45 -3.49 -23.66
N TRP A 705 -4.67 -2.52 -24.54
CA TRP A 705 -5.03 -2.76 -25.95
C TRP A 705 -3.84 -2.79 -26.92
N THR A 706 -2.64 -2.38 -26.48
CA THR A 706 -1.45 -2.18 -27.36
C THR A 706 -0.36 -3.24 -27.21
N GLY A 707 -0.63 -4.36 -26.53
CA GLY A 707 0.39 -5.34 -26.17
C GLY A 707 1.28 -4.79 -25.05
N ARG A 708 1.04 -5.23 -23.82
CA ARG A 708 1.76 -4.74 -22.63
C ARG A 708 3.27 -4.94 -22.81
N LYS A 709 4.04 -3.86 -22.70
CA LYS A 709 5.51 -3.93 -22.59
C LYS A 709 5.92 -3.85 -21.13
N ASN A 710 6.99 -4.56 -20.80
CA ASN A 710 7.62 -4.50 -19.48
C ASN A 710 8.98 -3.83 -19.60
N TYR A 711 9.37 -3.12 -18.56
CA TYR A 711 10.62 -2.40 -18.47
C TYR A 711 11.34 -2.74 -17.19
N LEU A 712 12.67 -2.67 -17.27
CA LEU A 712 13.57 -2.81 -16.14
C LEU A 712 14.47 -1.58 -16.11
N ASP A 713 14.30 -0.75 -15.09
CA ASP A 713 15.14 0.40 -14.82
C ASP A 713 16.05 0.08 -13.63
N SER A 714 17.28 0.57 -13.67
CA SER A 714 18.20 0.40 -12.56
C SER A 714 19.05 1.62 -12.32
N TRP A 715 19.35 1.88 -11.05
CA TRP A 715 20.10 3.04 -10.60
C TRP A 715 21.17 2.62 -9.60
N ASP A 716 22.24 3.41 -9.56
CA ASP A 716 23.21 3.38 -8.48
C ASP A 716 22.63 4.14 -7.28
N VAL A 717 22.57 3.48 -6.13
CA VAL A 717 21.89 3.98 -4.92
C VAL A 717 22.62 5.19 -4.33
N ALA A 718 23.95 5.21 -4.38
CA ALA A 718 24.76 6.25 -3.75
C ALA A 718 24.73 7.56 -4.55
N SER A 719 24.83 7.47 -5.88
CA SER A 719 24.87 8.62 -6.80
C SER A 719 23.49 9.05 -7.32
N GLY A 720 22.49 8.18 -7.25
CA GLY A 720 21.19 8.39 -7.89
C GLY A 720 21.23 8.26 -9.42
N MET A 721 22.39 7.87 -9.99
CA MET A 721 22.59 7.82 -11.43
C MET A 721 21.88 6.60 -12.01
N HIS A 722 21.12 6.81 -13.08
CA HIS A 722 20.54 5.73 -13.87
C HIS A 722 21.66 4.93 -14.56
N LEU A 723 21.65 3.62 -14.35
CA LEU A 723 22.68 2.69 -14.80
C LEU A 723 22.28 1.99 -16.09
N ALA A 724 21.03 1.53 -16.17
CA ALA A 724 20.54 0.77 -17.30
C ALA A 724 19.01 0.79 -17.37
N PHE A 725 18.52 0.84 -18.60
CA PHE A 725 17.13 0.62 -18.99
C PHE A 725 17.08 -0.53 -19.99
N THR A 726 16.09 -1.41 -19.84
CA THR A 726 15.86 -2.48 -20.82
C THR A 726 14.38 -2.79 -20.93
N SER A 727 13.87 -2.86 -22.17
CA SER A 727 12.51 -3.28 -22.48
C SER A 727 12.46 -4.77 -22.84
N TRP A 728 11.39 -5.46 -22.45
CA TRP A 728 11.24 -6.90 -22.65
C TRP A 728 9.90 -7.25 -23.32
N PRO A 729 9.88 -8.22 -24.25
CA PRO A 729 8.68 -8.58 -25.02
C PRO A 729 7.66 -9.46 -24.27
N GLY A 730 7.78 -9.59 -22.94
CA GLY A 730 6.86 -10.39 -22.12
C GLY A 730 5.52 -9.70 -21.88
N GLN A 731 4.47 -10.47 -21.56
CA GLN A 731 3.14 -9.91 -21.27
C GLN A 731 3.03 -9.38 -19.83
N SER A 732 3.80 -9.90 -18.87
CA SER A 732 3.98 -9.33 -17.51
C SER A 732 5.27 -9.84 -16.86
N ALA A 733 6.05 -8.92 -16.30
CA ALA A 733 7.21 -9.25 -15.46
C ALA A 733 6.76 -9.53 -14.01
N LEU A 734 7.28 -10.61 -13.42
CA LEU A 734 6.70 -11.21 -12.21
C LEU A 734 7.60 -11.08 -10.98
N SER A 735 8.89 -11.36 -11.10
CA SER A 735 9.84 -11.27 -9.97
C SER A 735 11.29 -11.31 -10.45
N LEU A 736 12.15 -10.48 -9.84
CA LEU A 736 13.60 -10.48 -10.03
C LEU A 736 14.26 -11.11 -8.79
N ALA A 737 15.19 -12.02 -9.01
CA ALA A 737 15.93 -12.68 -7.95
C ALA A 737 16.77 -11.65 -7.16
N PRO A 738 16.83 -11.73 -5.81
CA PRO A 738 17.60 -10.80 -4.98
C PRO A 738 19.08 -10.72 -5.37
N ASN A 739 19.65 -11.80 -5.89
CA ASN A 739 21.02 -11.86 -6.37
C ASN A 739 21.26 -11.12 -7.70
N GLY A 740 20.19 -10.70 -8.40
CA GLY A 740 20.26 -10.04 -9.70
C GLY A 740 20.56 -10.96 -10.88
N SER A 741 20.61 -12.29 -10.69
CA SER A 741 20.97 -13.25 -11.74
C SER A 741 19.79 -13.72 -12.58
N TYR A 742 18.57 -13.72 -12.03
CA TYR A 742 17.41 -14.30 -12.69
C TYR A 742 16.18 -13.39 -12.69
N LEU A 743 15.49 -13.32 -13.82
CA LEU A 743 14.19 -12.63 -13.98
C LEU A 743 13.12 -13.63 -14.40
N THR A 744 11.91 -13.52 -13.84
CA THR A 744 10.74 -14.30 -14.27
C THR A 744 9.70 -13.43 -14.94
N TYR A 745 9.13 -13.92 -16.05
CA TYR A 745 8.05 -13.25 -16.75
C TYR A 745 7.19 -14.25 -17.53
N SER A 746 6.00 -13.82 -17.95
CA SER A 746 5.13 -14.62 -18.81
C SER A 746 5.35 -14.32 -20.29
N LYS A 747 5.42 -15.38 -21.11
CA LYS A 747 5.53 -15.33 -22.58
C LYS A 747 4.71 -16.45 -23.19
N ASP A 748 3.79 -16.11 -24.09
CA ASP A 748 2.94 -17.07 -24.80
C ASP A 748 2.26 -18.09 -23.88
N LYS A 749 1.66 -17.61 -22.78
CA LYS A 749 1.02 -18.43 -21.74
C LYS A 749 1.97 -19.35 -20.96
N ASN A 750 3.27 -19.25 -21.14
CA ASN A 750 4.26 -19.99 -20.37
C ASN A 750 5.01 -19.08 -19.39
N LEU A 751 5.44 -19.66 -18.27
CA LEU A 751 6.35 -19.00 -17.36
C LEU A 751 7.79 -19.21 -17.82
N VAL A 752 8.51 -18.10 -17.99
CA VAL A 752 9.90 -18.09 -18.48
C VAL A 752 10.81 -17.58 -17.39
N LEU A 753 11.91 -18.30 -17.18
CA LEU A 753 13.05 -17.90 -16.38
C LEU A 753 14.14 -17.38 -17.33
N TYR A 754 14.63 -16.18 -17.07
CA TYR A 754 15.69 -15.55 -17.83
C TYR A 754 16.93 -15.41 -16.98
N ASP A 755 18.04 -15.96 -17.47
CA ASP A 755 19.36 -15.79 -16.91
C ASP A 755 19.94 -14.46 -17.42
N LEU A 756 20.06 -13.47 -16.55
CA LEU A 756 20.54 -12.13 -16.88
C LEU A 756 22.03 -12.13 -17.24
N ASP A 757 22.81 -13.04 -16.66
CA ASP A 757 24.25 -13.15 -16.88
C ASP A 757 24.55 -13.82 -18.23
N LYS A 758 23.86 -14.94 -18.52
CA LYS A 758 24.04 -15.71 -19.77
C LYS A 758 23.19 -15.18 -20.93
N LYS A 759 22.22 -14.31 -20.65
CA LYS A 759 21.22 -13.79 -21.59
C LYS A 759 20.43 -14.91 -22.27
N GLN A 760 20.03 -15.91 -21.50
CA GLN A 760 19.32 -17.09 -22.00
C GLN A 760 17.92 -17.19 -21.40
N GLU A 761 16.93 -17.46 -22.25
CA GLU A 761 15.56 -17.78 -21.85
C GLU A 761 15.41 -19.29 -21.61
N ARG A 762 14.64 -19.66 -20.59
CA ARG A 762 14.22 -21.03 -20.33
C ARG A 762 12.75 -21.07 -19.96
N VAL A 763 11.97 -21.86 -20.70
CA VAL A 763 10.58 -22.16 -20.34
C VAL A 763 10.58 -23.14 -19.18
N LEU A 764 9.80 -22.86 -18.14
CA LEU A 764 9.66 -23.77 -17.00
C LEU A 764 8.70 -24.91 -17.37
N GLU A 765 9.24 -26.13 -17.49
CA GLU A 765 8.46 -27.33 -17.83
C GLU A 765 7.66 -27.85 -16.63
N GLY A 766 6.50 -28.46 -16.89
CA GLY A 766 5.64 -29.03 -15.85
C GLY A 766 4.68 -28.04 -15.18
N TYR A 767 4.50 -26.86 -15.76
CA TYR A 767 3.43 -25.92 -15.40
C TYR A 767 2.33 -25.90 -16.48
N PRO A 768 1.04 -25.85 -16.09
CA PRO A 768 -0.01 -25.62 -17.06
C PRO A 768 0.14 -24.23 -17.70
N PRO A 769 -0.25 -24.06 -18.97
CA PRO A 769 -0.23 -22.75 -19.61
C PRO A 769 -1.15 -21.78 -18.85
N LEU A 770 -0.63 -20.59 -18.56
CA LEU A 770 -1.30 -19.48 -17.94
C LEU A 770 -2.48 -19.03 -18.81
N LYS A 771 -3.68 -18.91 -18.24
CA LYS A 771 -4.81 -18.26 -18.92
C LYS A 771 -4.58 -16.74 -18.94
N ASP A 772 -5.24 -16.05 -19.87
CA ASP A 772 -5.02 -14.60 -20.07
C ASP A 772 -5.34 -13.76 -18.81
N ASP A 773 -6.21 -14.28 -17.91
CA ASP A 773 -6.53 -13.68 -16.61
C ASP A 773 -5.47 -13.96 -15.51
N ASP A 774 -4.68 -15.04 -15.62
CA ASP A 774 -3.71 -15.49 -14.60
C ASP A 774 -2.50 -14.56 -14.48
N ILE A 775 -2.24 -13.79 -15.54
CA ILE A 775 -1.05 -12.97 -15.75
C ILE A 775 -0.94 -11.82 -14.73
N THR A 776 -2.07 -11.34 -14.19
CA THR A 776 -2.10 -10.27 -13.18
C THR A 776 -2.00 -10.77 -11.73
N SER A 777 -2.11 -12.09 -11.53
CA SER A 777 -2.31 -12.75 -10.23
C SER A 777 -1.06 -13.48 -9.71
N LEU A 778 -0.02 -13.68 -10.54
CA LEU A 778 1.26 -14.32 -10.18
C LEU A 778 2.16 -13.48 -9.26
N ARG A 779 1.60 -12.57 -8.45
CA ARG A 779 2.34 -11.60 -7.61
C ARG A 779 3.17 -12.24 -6.49
N ALA A 780 2.97 -13.52 -6.18
CA ALA A 780 3.61 -14.22 -5.07
C ALA A 780 4.77 -15.16 -5.48
N ASN A 781 5.38 -14.93 -6.65
CA ASN A 781 6.65 -15.57 -7.03
C ASN A 781 7.80 -15.01 -6.19
N VAL A 782 8.40 -15.85 -5.36
CA VAL A 782 9.49 -15.43 -4.47
C VAL A 782 10.71 -16.28 -4.74
N PHE A 783 11.88 -15.64 -4.74
CA PHE A 783 13.17 -16.32 -4.79
C PHE A 783 13.74 -16.44 -3.39
N THR A 784 14.50 -17.51 -3.18
CA THR A 784 15.46 -17.58 -2.07
C THR A 784 16.47 -16.43 -2.17
N SER A 785 17.08 -16.05 -1.04
CA SER A 785 18.01 -14.91 -0.97
C SER A 785 19.24 -15.08 -1.87
N ASP A 786 19.68 -16.32 -2.09
CA ASP A 786 20.77 -16.67 -3.00
C ASP A 786 20.30 -16.87 -4.45
N GLY A 787 18.99 -16.81 -4.70
CA GLY A 787 18.36 -17.02 -6.00
C GLY A 787 18.42 -18.45 -6.52
N ALA A 788 18.74 -19.45 -5.68
CA ALA A 788 18.89 -20.85 -6.12
C ALA A 788 17.55 -21.57 -6.33
N LEU A 789 16.53 -21.17 -5.56
CA LEU A 789 15.17 -21.71 -5.61
C LEU A 789 14.14 -20.62 -5.84
N LEU A 790 13.11 -20.97 -6.61
CA LEU A 790 11.95 -20.15 -6.93
C LEU A 790 10.68 -20.87 -6.46
N ALA A 791 9.89 -20.22 -5.61
CA ALA A 791 8.55 -20.68 -5.25
C ALA A 791 7.51 -20.03 -6.17
N ILE A 792 6.64 -20.86 -6.75
CA ILE A 792 5.65 -20.47 -7.75
C ILE A 792 4.29 -20.99 -7.26
N PRO A 793 3.32 -20.13 -6.93
CA PRO A 793 1.96 -20.57 -6.66
C PRO A 793 1.29 -21.03 -7.98
N SER A 794 0.57 -22.15 -7.95
CA SER A 794 -0.31 -22.56 -9.03
C SER A 794 -1.65 -21.83 -8.87
N PHE A 795 -1.99 -20.98 -9.82
CA PHE A 795 -3.26 -20.26 -9.79
C PHE A 795 -4.31 -21.01 -10.63
N ASN A 796 -5.47 -21.30 -10.04
CA ASN A 796 -6.65 -21.75 -10.77
C ASN A 796 -7.63 -20.55 -10.84
N PRO A 797 -7.91 -19.99 -12.04
CA PRO A 797 -8.79 -18.82 -12.17
C PRO A 797 -10.24 -19.07 -11.74
N ASP A 798 -10.67 -20.34 -11.62
CA ASP A 798 -11.94 -20.72 -11.00
C ASP A 798 -11.85 -20.85 -9.47
N ILE A 799 -11.23 -19.84 -8.81
CA ILE A 799 -11.20 -19.72 -7.33
C ILE A 799 -12.60 -19.84 -6.73
N ARG A 800 -13.63 -19.47 -7.52
CA ARG A 800 -15.04 -19.53 -7.13
C ARG A 800 -15.58 -20.97 -7.00
N ALA A 801 -15.01 -21.94 -7.72
CA ALA A 801 -15.51 -23.32 -7.75
C ALA A 801 -14.66 -24.29 -6.93
N HIS A 802 -13.32 -24.20 -6.99
CA HIS A 802 -12.41 -25.19 -6.36
C HIS A 802 -11.18 -24.56 -5.68
N PRO A 803 -11.37 -23.80 -4.58
CA PRO A 803 -10.27 -23.20 -3.81
C PRO A 803 -9.36 -24.22 -3.10
N ALA A 804 -9.70 -25.52 -3.13
CA ALA A 804 -8.93 -26.60 -2.52
C ALA A 804 -7.78 -27.12 -3.40
N GLU A 805 -7.50 -26.51 -4.55
CA GLU A 805 -6.49 -26.99 -5.51
C GLU A 805 -5.25 -26.08 -5.63
N GLU A 806 -5.17 -24.97 -4.88
CA GLU A 806 -3.99 -24.09 -4.88
C GLU A 806 -2.78 -24.80 -4.26
N THR A 807 -1.71 -24.98 -5.04
CA THR A 807 -0.44 -25.58 -4.62
C THR A 807 0.72 -24.62 -4.86
N VAL A 808 1.81 -24.77 -4.12
CA VAL A 808 3.07 -24.06 -4.43
C VAL A 808 4.08 -25.05 -5.00
N SER A 809 4.59 -24.75 -6.18
CA SER A 809 5.67 -25.50 -6.82
C SER A 809 7.01 -24.87 -6.49
N LEU A 810 7.98 -25.69 -6.12
CA LEU A 810 9.35 -25.25 -5.89
C LEU A 810 10.23 -25.66 -7.06
N VAL A 811 10.86 -24.70 -7.70
CA VAL A 811 11.69 -24.88 -8.91
C VAL A 811 13.13 -24.49 -8.61
N GLU A 812 14.08 -25.31 -9.08
CA GLU A 812 15.49 -24.95 -9.07
C GLU A 812 15.78 -23.98 -10.22
N THR A 813 16.38 -22.83 -9.93
CA THR A 813 16.59 -21.77 -10.93
C THR A 813 17.67 -22.14 -11.95
N ALA A 814 18.76 -22.79 -11.50
CA ALA A 814 19.88 -23.17 -12.37
C ALA A 814 19.47 -24.20 -13.45
N THR A 815 18.60 -25.15 -13.11
CA THR A 815 18.16 -26.21 -14.02
C THR A 815 16.77 -25.96 -14.60
N GLY A 816 15.92 -25.15 -13.95
CA GLY A 816 14.51 -24.97 -14.29
C GLY A 816 13.65 -26.19 -13.96
N LYS A 817 14.20 -27.21 -13.29
CA LYS A 817 13.47 -28.44 -12.94
C LYS A 817 12.62 -28.24 -11.69
N LEU A 818 11.42 -28.83 -11.69
CA LEU A 818 10.54 -28.92 -10.53
C LEU A 818 11.16 -29.83 -9.46
N ARG A 819 11.31 -29.32 -8.24
CA ARG A 819 11.84 -30.08 -7.09
C ARG A 819 10.74 -30.89 -6.40
N PHE A 820 9.63 -30.24 -6.06
CA PHE A 820 8.40 -30.86 -5.56
C PHE A 820 7.26 -29.83 -5.56
N ARG A 821 6.03 -30.31 -5.38
CA ARG A 821 4.84 -29.48 -5.15
C ARG A 821 4.37 -29.64 -3.72
N LEU A 822 4.03 -28.54 -3.08
CA LEU A 822 3.40 -28.53 -1.77
C LEU A 822 1.94 -29.03 -1.88
N PRO A 823 1.38 -29.59 -0.79
CA PRO A 823 -0.02 -30.02 -0.75
C PRO A 823 -1.00 -28.88 -1.09
N PRO A 824 -2.23 -29.21 -1.52
CA PRO A 824 -3.23 -28.20 -1.83
C PRO A 824 -3.66 -27.33 -0.62
N ASP A 825 -4.24 -26.15 -0.89
CA ASP A 825 -4.54 -25.07 0.07
C ASP A 825 -3.28 -24.34 0.60
N THR A 826 -2.24 -24.26 -0.23
CA THR A 826 -1.05 -23.41 -0.04
C THR A 826 -1.01 -22.41 -1.20
N GLY A 827 -1.32 -21.12 -1.02
CA GLY A 827 -1.49 -20.32 -2.24
C GLY A 827 -1.67 -18.82 -2.21
N ALA A 828 -1.89 -18.17 -1.05
CA ALA A 828 -2.15 -16.72 -1.10
C ALA A 828 -0.86 -15.89 -1.24
N GLU A 829 0.11 -16.10 -0.34
CA GLU A 829 1.38 -15.38 -0.28
C GLU A 829 2.46 -16.28 0.31
N ASN A 830 3.71 -16.04 -0.09
CA ASN A 830 4.85 -16.90 0.23
C ASN A 830 6.04 -16.05 0.72
N ALA A 831 6.81 -16.57 1.67
CA ALA A 831 8.09 -15.97 2.07
C ALA A 831 9.12 -17.05 2.42
N PHE A 832 10.30 -16.97 1.82
CA PHE A 832 11.43 -17.79 2.27
C PHE A 832 12.02 -17.24 3.55
N SER A 833 12.52 -18.15 4.39
CA SER A 833 13.42 -17.74 5.47
C SER A 833 14.72 -17.18 4.88
N PRO A 834 15.40 -16.24 5.56
CA PRO A 834 16.65 -15.63 5.08
C PRO A 834 17.79 -16.62 4.81
N ASP A 835 17.73 -17.80 5.43
CA ASP A 835 18.67 -18.90 5.21
C ASP A 835 18.27 -19.83 4.05
N GLY A 836 17.11 -19.61 3.41
CA GLY A 836 16.59 -20.41 2.32
C GLY A 836 16.14 -21.83 2.71
N ARG A 837 15.96 -22.14 4.00
CA ARG A 837 15.66 -23.50 4.48
C ARG A 837 14.19 -23.77 4.70
N TYR A 838 13.44 -22.71 5.00
CA TYR A 838 12.02 -22.78 5.28
C TYR A 838 11.25 -21.91 4.30
N LEU A 839 10.05 -22.35 3.97
CA LEU A 839 9.08 -21.57 3.21
C LEU A 839 7.84 -21.40 4.07
N LEU A 840 7.46 -20.15 4.31
CA LEU A 840 6.20 -19.78 4.94
C LEU A 840 5.17 -19.57 3.83
N THR A 841 4.05 -20.26 3.92
CA THR A 841 2.91 -20.12 3.01
C THR A 841 1.66 -19.78 3.80
N THR A 842 0.81 -18.92 3.27
CA THR A 842 -0.51 -18.67 3.85
C THR A 842 -1.64 -19.29 3.06
N SER A 843 -2.63 -19.77 3.78
CA SER A 843 -3.96 -20.09 3.26
C SER A 843 -5.00 -19.11 3.81
N SER A 844 -6.26 -19.32 3.44
CA SER A 844 -7.39 -18.53 3.94
C SER A 844 -7.69 -18.69 5.44
N LYS A 845 -7.04 -19.60 6.17
CA LYS A 845 -7.35 -19.89 7.59
C LYS A 845 -6.12 -20.06 8.49
N GLU A 846 -4.96 -20.30 7.90
CA GLU A 846 -3.75 -20.64 8.62
C GLU A 846 -2.52 -20.23 7.84
N PHE A 847 -1.39 -20.14 8.53
CA PHE A 847 -0.10 -20.18 7.87
C PHE A 847 0.60 -21.50 8.20
N ARG A 848 1.40 -21.96 7.24
CA ARG A 848 2.17 -23.19 7.31
C ARG A 848 3.63 -22.90 7.01
N LEU A 849 4.53 -23.52 7.77
CA LEU A 849 5.98 -23.46 7.55
C LEU A 849 6.44 -24.83 7.04
N TRP A 850 7.19 -24.84 5.95
CA TRP A 850 7.66 -26.03 5.26
C TRP A 850 9.19 -26.10 5.29
N GLU A 851 9.76 -27.26 5.61
CA GLU A 851 11.20 -27.48 5.49
C GLU A 851 11.54 -27.91 4.07
N LEU A 852 12.37 -27.12 3.38
CA LEU A 852 12.68 -27.35 1.97
C LEU A 852 13.57 -28.56 1.71
N ALA A 853 14.30 -29.03 2.74
CA ALA A 853 15.14 -30.21 2.62
C ALA A 853 14.32 -31.50 2.46
N THR A 854 13.15 -31.59 3.10
CA THR A 854 12.28 -32.77 3.06
C THR A 854 10.95 -32.53 2.34
N GLY A 855 10.58 -31.27 2.08
CA GLY A 855 9.28 -30.89 1.52
C GLY A 855 8.11 -31.13 2.48
N LYS A 856 8.36 -31.22 3.79
CA LYS A 856 7.34 -31.55 4.81
C LYS A 856 6.98 -30.35 5.68
N GLU A 857 5.75 -30.35 6.16
CA GLU A 857 5.22 -29.36 7.10
C GLU A 857 5.93 -29.46 8.46
N VAL A 858 6.24 -28.31 9.04
CA VAL A 858 6.98 -28.18 10.30
C VAL A 858 6.13 -27.50 11.37
N LEU A 859 5.41 -26.45 10.97
CA LEU A 859 4.57 -25.64 11.83
C LEU A 859 3.29 -25.29 11.09
N ARG A 860 2.18 -25.35 11.81
CA ARG A 860 0.86 -24.88 11.37
C ARG A 860 0.26 -24.04 12.47
N ARG A 861 -0.26 -22.87 12.10
CA ARG A 861 -0.92 -21.96 13.05
C ARG A 861 -2.22 -21.42 12.45
N PRO A 862 -3.37 -21.60 13.15
CA PRO A 862 -4.59 -20.94 12.76
C PRO A 862 -4.42 -19.43 12.95
N VAL A 863 -5.00 -18.66 12.05
CA VAL A 863 -5.07 -17.21 12.16
C VAL A 863 -6.55 -16.83 12.14
N ASP A 864 -7.10 -16.55 13.32
CA ASP A 864 -8.49 -16.13 13.45
C ASP A 864 -8.70 -14.73 12.84
N GLY A 865 -9.79 -14.54 12.10
CA GLY A 865 -10.11 -13.28 11.42
C GLY A 865 -9.66 -13.22 9.95
N LEU A 866 -9.13 -14.32 9.41
CA LEU A 866 -8.97 -14.50 7.97
C LEU A 866 -10.34 -14.81 7.33
N SER A 867 -11.12 -13.77 7.03
CA SER A 867 -12.26 -13.97 6.14
C SER A 867 -11.74 -14.18 4.72
N ARG A 868 -12.43 -15.04 3.95
CA ARG A 868 -12.27 -15.00 2.50
C ARG A 868 -12.95 -13.74 1.98
N ASN A 869 -12.38 -13.16 0.93
CA ASN A 869 -13.13 -12.17 0.18
C ASN A 869 -14.30 -12.86 -0.55
N GLN A 870 -15.19 -12.05 -1.09
CA GLN A 870 -16.44 -12.48 -1.71
C GLN A 870 -16.25 -13.33 -2.98
N SER A 871 -15.02 -13.53 -3.47
CA SER A 871 -14.69 -14.41 -4.60
C SER A 871 -14.12 -15.77 -4.20
N GLY A 872 -14.14 -16.12 -2.91
CA GLY A 872 -13.53 -17.35 -2.40
C GLY A 872 -12.01 -17.29 -2.30
N ALA A 873 -11.39 -16.18 -2.72
CA ALA A 873 -9.96 -15.93 -2.55
C ALA A 873 -9.70 -15.51 -1.09
N ALA A 874 -8.61 -16.00 -0.50
CA ALA A 874 -8.09 -15.39 0.71
C ALA A 874 -7.85 -13.90 0.39
N PHE A 875 -8.24 -12.96 1.29
CA PHE A 875 -7.60 -11.64 1.21
C PHE A 875 -6.10 -11.90 1.29
N ALA A 876 -5.33 -11.46 0.29
CA ALA A 876 -3.90 -11.69 0.22
C ALA A 876 -3.27 -11.12 1.51
N ASN A 877 -2.89 -12.01 2.41
CA ASN A 877 -2.22 -11.64 3.64
C ASN A 877 -0.74 -11.67 3.32
N TYR A 878 -0.13 -10.51 3.24
CA TYR A 878 1.31 -10.45 3.08
C TYR A 878 1.97 -11.06 4.29
N VAL A 879 3.00 -11.84 4.01
CA VAL A 879 3.83 -12.47 5.02
C VAL A 879 5.28 -12.10 4.80
N ALA A 880 5.99 -11.96 5.91
CA ALA A 880 7.43 -11.79 5.90
C ALA A 880 8.02 -12.55 7.06
N ILE A 881 9.16 -13.20 6.83
CA ILE A 881 9.97 -13.77 7.89
C ILE A 881 11.02 -12.73 8.25
N ALA A 882 11.25 -12.51 9.54
CA ALA A 882 12.26 -11.59 10.03
C ALA A 882 13.67 -12.03 9.57
N PRO A 883 14.63 -11.10 9.41
CA PRO A 883 16.00 -11.43 8.97
C PRO A 883 16.74 -12.41 9.89
N ASP A 884 16.32 -12.52 11.15
CA ASP A 884 16.85 -13.51 12.08
C ASP A 884 16.28 -14.92 11.90
N GLY A 885 15.19 -15.07 11.14
CA GLY A 885 14.47 -16.31 10.92
C GLY A 885 13.61 -16.77 12.09
N ARG A 886 13.48 -15.96 13.16
CA ARG A 886 12.86 -16.38 14.43
C ARG A 886 11.40 -15.99 14.55
N SER A 887 11.00 -14.91 13.90
CA SER A 887 9.62 -14.44 13.88
C SER A 887 9.09 -14.24 12.47
N ALA A 888 7.77 -14.33 12.32
CA ALA A 888 7.08 -13.96 11.09
C ALA A 888 6.10 -12.83 11.37
N ALA A 889 5.91 -11.94 10.40
CA ALA A 889 4.79 -11.01 10.38
C ALA A 889 3.72 -11.53 9.41
N THR A 890 2.46 -11.37 9.78
CA THR A 890 1.31 -11.58 8.89
C THR A 890 0.39 -10.38 8.97
N SER A 891 0.01 -9.82 7.83
CA SER A 891 -1.04 -8.80 7.78
C SER A 891 -2.43 -9.42 7.94
N LEU A 892 -3.37 -8.68 8.55
CA LEU A 892 -4.76 -9.09 8.71
C LEU A 892 -5.71 -8.18 7.93
N PRO A 893 -6.90 -8.67 7.50
CA PRO A 893 -7.89 -7.86 6.78
C PRO A 893 -8.38 -6.63 7.53
N ASN A 894 -8.32 -6.63 8.86
CA ASN A 894 -8.71 -5.52 9.74
C ASN A 894 -7.60 -4.47 9.93
N ALA A 895 -6.58 -4.47 9.07
CA ALA A 895 -5.45 -3.54 9.08
C ALA A 895 -4.41 -3.71 10.20
N ASN A 896 -4.52 -4.78 10.99
CA ASN A 896 -3.52 -5.15 11.98
C ASN A 896 -2.44 -6.05 11.40
N ILE A 897 -1.28 -6.09 12.07
CA ILE A 897 -0.21 -7.03 11.77
C ILE A 897 0.09 -7.83 13.02
N LEU A 898 0.13 -9.16 12.88
CA LEU A 898 0.54 -10.06 13.95
C LEU A 898 1.98 -10.48 13.75
N ILE A 899 2.75 -10.45 14.84
CA ILE A 899 4.10 -10.98 14.90
C ILE A 899 4.03 -12.33 15.60
N TRP A 900 4.53 -13.37 14.95
CA TRP A 900 4.47 -14.76 15.38
C TRP A 900 5.84 -15.27 15.79
N ASP A 901 5.87 -16.12 16.81
CA ASP A 901 7.05 -16.91 17.14
C ASP A 901 7.14 -18.08 16.18
N LEU A 902 8.15 -18.11 15.32
CA LEU A 902 8.43 -19.30 14.51
C LEU A 902 9.20 -20.32 15.32
N LEU A 903 10.07 -19.89 16.23
CA LEU A 903 10.83 -20.83 17.05
C LEU A 903 9.89 -21.54 18.02
N PRO A 904 10.01 -22.87 18.17
CA PRO A 904 9.27 -23.56 19.20
C PRO A 904 9.88 -23.22 20.55
N SER A 905 9.37 -22.15 21.18
CA SER A 905 9.72 -21.75 22.53
C SER A 905 9.25 -22.85 23.50
N SER A 906 10.14 -23.80 23.79
CA SER A 906 9.82 -24.90 24.70
C SER A 906 9.56 -24.29 26.09
N ARG A 907 8.32 -24.39 26.56
CA ARG A 907 7.84 -23.92 27.87
C ARG A 907 8.54 -24.57 29.08
N ARG A 908 9.67 -25.24 28.89
CA ARG A 908 10.46 -25.88 29.95
C ARG A 908 11.88 -25.32 29.94
N LYS A 909 12.16 -24.34 30.80
CA LYS A 909 13.54 -24.13 31.26
C LYS A 909 13.92 -25.33 32.13
N GLY A 910 14.83 -26.16 31.66
CA GLY A 910 15.37 -27.29 32.41
C GLY A 910 16.65 -27.74 31.75
N ASP A 911 17.68 -27.98 32.55
CA ASP A 911 19.01 -28.34 32.08
C ASP A 911 18.96 -29.59 31.20
N LEU A 912 19.65 -29.55 30.05
CA LEU A 912 19.75 -30.70 29.16
C LEU A 912 20.83 -31.65 29.69
N THR A 913 20.45 -32.89 30.01
CA THR A 913 21.45 -33.91 30.38
C THR A 913 22.21 -34.39 29.16
N ALA A 914 23.37 -35.04 29.37
CA ALA A 914 24.14 -35.64 28.27
C ALA A 914 23.32 -36.66 27.45
N LYS A 915 22.41 -37.40 28.12
CA LYS A 915 21.51 -38.36 27.47
C LYS A 915 20.48 -37.66 26.59
N ASP A 916 19.96 -36.52 27.05
CA ASP A 916 19.02 -35.71 26.25
C ASP A 916 19.70 -35.17 25.00
N LEU A 917 20.95 -34.69 25.09
CA LEU A 917 21.70 -34.17 23.94
C LEU A 917 21.95 -35.23 22.86
N GLU A 918 22.30 -36.46 23.24
CA GLU A 918 22.49 -37.55 22.26
C GLU A 918 21.17 -37.98 21.59
N LEU A 919 20.05 -37.98 22.33
CA LEU A 919 18.73 -38.24 21.77
C LEU A 919 18.31 -37.14 20.77
N LEU A 920 18.49 -35.87 21.14
CA LEU A 920 18.21 -34.72 20.28
C LEU A 920 19.11 -34.74 19.03
N TRP A 921 20.37 -35.12 19.16
CA TRP A 921 21.31 -35.27 18.03
C TRP A 921 20.86 -36.36 17.04
N ALA A 922 20.36 -37.49 17.55
CA ALA A 922 19.83 -38.55 16.70
C ALA A 922 18.59 -38.07 15.93
N ASP A 923 17.66 -37.38 16.60
CA ASP A 923 16.41 -36.87 16.03
C ASP A 923 16.62 -35.86 14.90
N LEU A 924 17.70 -35.07 14.94
CA LEU A 924 18.05 -34.13 13.88
C LEU A 924 18.34 -34.78 12.52
N ALA A 925 18.61 -36.09 12.44
CA ALA A 925 18.76 -36.80 11.17
C ALA A 925 17.44 -37.31 10.57
N GLY A 926 16.38 -37.35 11.39
CA GLY A 926 15.10 -37.96 11.02
C GLY A 926 14.39 -37.24 9.87
N ASP A 927 13.53 -37.99 9.17
CA ASP A 927 12.63 -37.48 8.11
C ASP A 927 11.39 -36.77 8.65
N ASP A 928 11.17 -36.77 9.96
CA ASP A 928 10.12 -36.01 10.62
C ASP A 928 10.60 -34.58 10.86
N ALA A 929 10.27 -33.70 9.91
CA ALA A 929 10.69 -32.29 9.92
C ALA A 929 10.15 -31.53 11.14
N ALA A 930 8.91 -31.82 11.56
CA ALA A 930 8.32 -31.21 12.74
C ALA A 930 9.11 -31.63 14.00
N LYS A 931 9.32 -32.93 14.21
CA LYS A 931 10.11 -33.43 15.35
C LYS A 931 11.52 -32.84 15.37
N ALA A 932 12.20 -32.80 14.23
CA ALA A 932 13.54 -32.22 14.12
C ALA A 932 13.57 -30.71 14.43
N TYR A 933 12.54 -29.97 14.01
CA TYR A 933 12.41 -28.54 14.30
C TYR A 933 12.14 -28.26 15.78
N TYR A 934 11.23 -29.00 16.42
CA TYR A 934 10.99 -28.91 17.86
C TYR A 934 12.23 -29.33 18.67
N THR A 935 12.96 -30.34 18.19
CA THR A 935 14.26 -30.78 18.73
C THR A 935 15.30 -29.65 18.66
N GLY A 936 15.39 -28.97 17.52
CA GLY A 936 16.22 -27.79 17.36
C GLY A 936 15.85 -26.67 18.35
N GLY A 937 14.56 -26.36 18.49
CA GLY A 937 14.10 -25.39 19.50
C GLY A 937 14.43 -25.80 20.93
N ARG A 938 14.41 -27.10 21.24
CA ARG A 938 14.84 -27.62 22.55
C ARG A 938 16.34 -27.39 22.79
N LEU A 939 17.18 -27.64 21.80
CA LEU A 939 18.63 -27.34 21.88
C LEU A 939 18.87 -25.83 22.03
N LEU A 940 18.15 -25.00 21.30
CA LEU A 940 18.22 -23.54 21.39
C LEU A 940 17.76 -22.99 22.74
N SER A 941 17.00 -23.76 23.52
CA SER A 941 16.63 -23.36 24.90
C SER A 941 17.78 -23.43 25.90
N ALA A 942 18.90 -24.10 25.55
CA ALA A 942 20.13 -24.19 26.33
C ALA A 942 21.36 -23.93 25.43
N PRO A 943 21.55 -22.69 24.97
CA PRO A 943 22.46 -22.35 23.86
C PRO A 943 23.93 -22.67 24.14
N GLU A 944 24.41 -22.42 25.37
CA GLU A 944 25.80 -22.70 25.76
C GLU A 944 26.10 -24.21 25.73
N THR A 945 25.22 -25.01 26.35
CA THR A 945 25.35 -26.47 26.39
C THR A 945 25.24 -27.09 24.99
N ALA A 946 24.30 -26.61 24.19
CA ALA A 946 24.13 -27.06 22.80
C ALA A 946 25.35 -26.69 21.94
N CYS A 947 25.89 -25.48 22.07
CA CYS A 947 27.06 -25.04 21.32
C CYS A 947 28.29 -25.92 21.62
N ALA A 948 28.60 -26.14 22.90
CA ALA A 948 29.72 -26.99 23.32
C ALA A 948 29.57 -28.44 22.82
N PHE A 949 28.34 -28.97 22.83
CA PHE A 949 28.05 -30.31 22.33
C PHE A 949 28.23 -30.41 20.81
N LEU A 950 27.65 -29.46 20.05
CA LEU A 950 27.76 -29.40 18.59
C LEU A 950 29.21 -29.20 18.14
N GLY A 951 29.97 -28.33 18.82
CA GLY A 951 31.40 -28.12 18.54
C GLY A 951 32.24 -29.40 18.68
N LYS A 952 31.85 -30.32 19.59
CA LYS A 952 32.50 -31.63 19.74
C LYS A 952 32.14 -32.59 18.60
N LYS A 953 30.87 -32.63 18.18
CA LYS A 953 30.36 -33.58 17.16
C LYS A 953 30.66 -33.16 15.73
N LEU A 954 30.66 -31.86 15.43
CA LEU A 954 30.85 -31.33 14.08
C LEU A 954 32.34 -31.32 13.69
N ARG A 955 32.62 -31.72 12.44
CA ARG A 955 33.96 -31.75 11.84
C ARG A 955 33.89 -31.22 10.41
N PRO A 956 34.90 -30.50 9.91
CA PRO A 956 34.95 -30.07 8.52
C PRO A 956 35.13 -31.26 7.59
N THR A 957 34.46 -31.27 6.45
CA THR A 957 34.72 -32.25 5.38
C THR A 957 36.08 -31.99 4.76
N ALA A 958 36.88 -33.05 4.58
CA ALA A 958 38.17 -32.98 3.92
C ALA A 958 38.03 -32.66 2.43
N ASP A 959 38.99 -31.92 1.87
CA ASP A 959 39.02 -31.62 0.43
C ASP A 959 39.43 -32.87 -0.37
N GLU A 960 38.46 -33.45 -1.08
CA GLU A 960 38.65 -34.66 -1.90
C GLU A 960 38.84 -34.34 -3.40
N THR A 961 39.12 -33.10 -3.76
CA THR A 961 39.27 -32.64 -5.17
C THR A 961 40.27 -33.44 -6.00
N LYS A 962 41.35 -33.94 -5.36
CA LYS A 962 42.30 -34.82 -6.06
C LYS A 962 41.67 -36.19 -6.33
N ARG A 963 41.08 -36.80 -5.29
CA ARG A 963 40.42 -38.11 -5.35
C ARG A 963 39.28 -38.12 -6.37
N ILE A 964 38.44 -37.09 -6.41
CA ILE A 964 37.32 -36.99 -7.35
C ILE A 964 37.83 -36.88 -8.80
N ARG A 965 38.89 -36.12 -9.07
CA ARG A 965 39.51 -36.09 -10.40
C ARG A 965 40.07 -37.44 -10.82
N ASP A 966 40.73 -38.14 -9.90
CA ASP A 966 41.25 -39.49 -10.17
C ASP A 966 40.11 -40.48 -10.46
N LEU A 967 38.99 -40.39 -9.74
CA LEU A 967 37.78 -41.18 -9.98
C LEU A 967 37.08 -40.83 -11.31
N ILE A 968 37.05 -39.55 -11.69
CA ILE A 968 36.49 -39.12 -13.00
C ILE A 968 37.36 -39.64 -14.14
N ALA A 969 38.69 -39.63 -13.99
CA ALA A 969 39.59 -40.22 -14.98
C ALA A 969 39.37 -41.74 -15.13
N ALA A 970 39.09 -42.44 -14.02
CA ALA A 970 38.76 -43.86 -14.01
C ALA A 970 37.38 -44.18 -14.63
N LEU A 971 36.54 -43.18 -14.95
CA LEU A 971 35.29 -43.41 -15.69
C LEU A 971 35.49 -43.73 -17.17
N ASP A 972 36.67 -43.46 -17.72
CA ASP A 972 37.02 -43.76 -19.11
C ASP A 972 37.92 -45.00 -19.24
N ASP A 973 38.11 -45.75 -18.16
CA ASP A 973 38.94 -46.96 -18.13
C ASP A 973 38.30 -48.09 -18.94
N ASP A 974 39.11 -48.87 -19.67
CA ASP A 974 38.65 -50.01 -20.46
C ASP A 974 38.07 -51.13 -19.57
N GLU A 975 38.53 -51.25 -18.32
CA GLU A 975 38.08 -52.26 -17.37
C GLU A 975 36.73 -51.89 -16.72
N PHE A 976 35.71 -52.73 -16.92
CA PHE A 976 34.36 -52.49 -16.41
C PHE A 976 34.29 -52.41 -14.87
N SER A 977 35.08 -53.23 -14.16
CA SER A 977 35.17 -53.27 -12.70
C SER A 977 35.64 -51.93 -12.12
N THR A 978 36.67 -51.33 -12.71
CA THR A 978 37.27 -50.04 -12.32
C THR A 978 36.28 -48.89 -12.56
N ARG A 979 35.60 -48.89 -13.72
CA ARG A 979 34.54 -47.93 -14.03
C ARG A 979 33.37 -47.99 -13.05
N GLU A 980 32.86 -49.18 -12.76
CA GLU A 980 31.71 -49.34 -11.84
C GLU A 980 32.11 -49.01 -10.39
N ALA A 981 33.33 -49.34 -9.97
CA ALA A 981 33.85 -48.92 -8.68
C ALA A 981 33.95 -47.39 -8.58
N ALA A 982 34.52 -46.74 -9.61
CA ALA A 982 34.63 -45.28 -9.67
C ALA A 982 33.26 -44.60 -9.69
N ARG A 983 32.30 -45.13 -10.46
CA ARG A 983 30.91 -44.67 -10.50
C ARG A 983 30.23 -44.77 -9.13
N LYS A 984 30.41 -45.90 -8.43
CA LYS A 984 29.83 -46.11 -7.09
C LYS A 984 30.47 -45.18 -6.05
N GLU A 985 31.78 -44.97 -6.11
CA GLU A 985 32.46 -44.02 -5.21
C GLU A 985 32.05 -42.57 -5.49
N LEU A 986 32.00 -42.14 -6.74
CA LEU A 986 31.50 -40.80 -7.11
C LEU A 986 30.05 -40.59 -6.67
N LYS A 987 29.22 -41.63 -6.77
CA LYS A 987 27.84 -41.59 -6.25
C LYS A 987 27.81 -41.44 -4.73
N ASN A 988 28.69 -42.11 -4.00
CA ASN A 988 28.78 -42.00 -2.53
C ASN A 988 29.30 -40.63 -2.08
N LEU A 989 30.19 -39.99 -2.86
CA LEU A 989 30.66 -38.63 -2.62
C LEU A 989 29.55 -37.57 -2.84
N GLY A 990 28.52 -37.92 -3.61
CA GLY A 990 27.28 -37.17 -3.74
C GLY A 990 27.50 -35.69 -4.08
N SER A 991 26.99 -34.81 -3.22
CA SER A 991 27.04 -33.35 -3.38
C SER A 991 28.47 -32.75 -3.39
N VAL A 992 29.47 -33.49 -2.91
CA VAL A 992 30.88 -33.05 -2.90
C VAL A 992 31.52 -33.19 -4.29
N ALA A 993 31.12 -34.20 -5.07
CA ALA A 993 31.63 -34.41 -6.43
C ALA A 993 30.98 -33.49 -7.48
N GLU A 994 29.82 -32.92 -7.15
CA GLU A 994 28.97 -32.14 -8.06
C GLU A 994 29.70 -31.05 -8.86
N PRO A 995 30.52 -30.15 -8.27
CA PRO A 995 31.11 -29.05 -9.03
C PRO A 995 32.10 -29.54 -10.09
N GLN A 996 32.86 -30.59 -9.77
CA GLN A 996 33.84 -31.17 -10.69
C GLN A 996 33.15 -31.97 -11.79
N LEU A 997 32.07 -32.68 -11.47
CA LEU A 997 31.23 -33.34 -12.46
C LEU A 997 30.61 -32.33 -13.45
N ARG A 998 30.13 -31.18 -12.96
CA ARG A 998 29.62 -30.10 -13.83
C ARG A 998 30.72 -29.51 -14.71
N GLN A 999 31.88 -29.21 -14.14
CA GLN A 999 33.04 -28.71 -14.88
C GLN A 999 33.47 -29.70 -15.98
N THR A 1000 33.49 -31.00 -15.67
CA THR A 1000 33.81 -32.05 -16.66
C THR A 1000 32.84 -32.05 -17.83
N LEU A 1001 31.55 -31.73 -17.65
CA LEU A 1001 30.61 -31.61 -18.77
C LEU A 1001 30.89 -30.40 -19.67
N ASP A 1002 31.35 -29.29 -19.09
CA ASP A 1002 31.72 -28.08 -19.82
C ASP A 1002 32.99 -28.30 -20.66
N ASP A 1003 33.92 -29.13 -20.15
CA ASP A 1003 35.18 -29.50 -20.81
C ASP A 1003 35.02 -30.51 -21.98
N LYS A 1004 33.78 -30.87 -22.33
CA LYS A 1004 33.43 -31.78 -23.47
C LYS A 1004 34.14 -33.14 -23.40
N PRO A 1005 33.79 -34.00 -22.42
CA PRO A 1005 34.46 -35.27 -22.20
C PRO A 1005 34.01 -36.33 -23.23
N PRO A 1006 34.69 -37.50 -23.31
CA PRO A 1006 34.27 -38.63 -24.13
C PRO A 1006 32.81 -39.03 -23.90
N ALA A 1007 32.16 -39.63 -24.91
CA ALA A 1007 30.72 -39.86 -24.92
C ALA A 1007 30.22 -40.69 -23.71
N GLU A 1008 30.99 -41.71 -23.30
CA GLU A 1008 30.64 -42.58 -22.17
C GLU A 1008 30.80 -41.85 -20.83
N THR A 1009 31.94 -41.18 -20.62
CA THR A 1009 32.14 -40.31 -19.45
C THR A 1009 31.05 -39.24 -19.37
N ARG A 1010 30.67 -38.62 -20.50
CA ARG A 1010 29.57 -37.65 -20.55
C ARG A 1010 28.23 -38.24 -20.13
N ARG A 1011 27.93 -39.48 -20.53
CA ARG A 1011 26.70 -40.20 -20.16
C ARG A 1011 26.68 -40.49 -18.66
N ILE A 1012 27.74 -41.08 -18.13
CA ILE A 1012 27.85 -41.45 -16.71
C ILE A 1012 27.82 -40.21 -15.81
N VAL A 1013 28.55 -39.15 -16.18
CA VAL A 1013 28.55 -37.88 -15.44
C VAL A 1013 27.16 -37.23 -15.44
N LYS A 1014 26.41 -37.28 -16.55
CA LYS A 1014 25.02 -36.81 -16.58
C LYS A 1014 24.12 -37.63 -15.66
N GLU A 1015 24.22 -38.96 -15.67
CA GLU A 1015 23.45 -39.84 -14.78
C GLU A 1015 23.78 -39.62 -13.31
N LEU A 1016 25.07 -39.45 -12.98
CA LEU A 1016 25.52 -39.12 -11.62
C LEU A 1016 24.96 -37.77 -11.19
N LEU A 1017 25.06 -36.75 -12.03
CA LEU A 1017 24.50 -35.43 -11.74
C LEU A 1017 22.98 -35.46 -11.58
N ASP A 1018 22.24 -36.23 -12.37
CA ASP A 1018 20.79 -36.40 -12.18
C ASP A 1018 20.46 -37.10 -10.85
N GLY A 1019 21.35 -37.98 -10.34
CA GLY A 1019 21.21 -38.66 -9.05
C GLY A 1019 21.68 -37.88 -7.81
N VAL A 1020 22.56 -36.90 -7.97
CA VAL A 1020 23.09 -36.05 -6.87
C VAL A 1020 22.01 -35.16 -6.25
N TRP A 1021 20.92 -34.87 -6.98
CA TRP A 1021 19.80 -34.02 -6.52
C TRP A 1021 18.69 -34.77 -5.78
N THR A 1022 18.95 -36.01 -5.36
CA THR A 1022 18.05 -36.71 -4.43
C THR A 1022 17.99 -36.00 -3.08
N ALA A 1023 16.94 -36.25 -2.30
CA ALA A 1023 16.77 -35.63 -0.98
C ALA A 1023 18.06 -35.81 -0.15
N PRO A 1024 18.55 -34.75 0.55
CA PRO A 1024 19.79 -34.81 1.30
C PRO A 1024 19.78 -36.01 2.25
N THR A 1025 20.92 -36.69 2.36
CA THR A 1025 21.06 -37.86 3.24
C THR A 1025 20.72 -37.51 4.69
N ALA A 1026 20.41 -38.52 5.51
CA ALA A 1026 20.09 -38.30 6.92
C ALA A 1026 21.21 -37.56 7.68
N GLU A 1027 22.47 -37.82 7.31
CA GLU A 1027 23.63 -37.13 7.85
C GLU A 1027 23.76 -35.69 7.34
N GLU A 1028 23.60 -35.45 6.03
CA GLU A 1028 23.61 -34.09 5.47
C GLU A 1028 22.50 -33.21 6.08
N ARG A 1029 21.28 -33.74 6.23
CA ARG A 1029 20.19 -33.02 6.91
C ARG A 1029 20.55 -32.66 8.34
N ARG A 1030 21.12 -33.61 9.09
CA ARG A 1030 21.58 -33.37 10.46
C ARG A 1030 22.61 -32.24 10.50
N LEU A 1031 23.62 -32.30 9.62
CA LEU A 1031 24.70 -31.30 9.57
C LEU A 1031 24.17 -29.92 9.19
N ILE A 1032 23.30 -29.84 8.18
CA ILE A 1032 22.65 -28.58 7.77
C ILE A 1032 21.85 -28.03 8.96
N ARG A 1033 20.94 -28.80 9.55
CA ARG A 1033 20.15 -28.39 10.74
C ARG A 1033 21.05 -27.95 11.91
N ALA A 1034 22.19 -28.61 12.10
CA ALA A 1034 23.18 -28.23 13.12
C ALA A 1034 23.87 -26.88 12.85
N VAL A 1035 24.23 -26.60 11.60
CA VAL A 1035 24.76 -25.29 11.20
C VAL A 1035 23.73 -24.18 11.45
N TRP A 1036 22.44 -24.44 11.19
CA TRP A 1036 21.39 -23.46 11.52
C TRP A 1036 21.29 -23.20 13.00
N MET A 1037 21.37 -24.22 13.85
CA MET A 1037 21.35 -23.99 15.30
C MET A 1037 22.55 -23.14 15.75
N LEU A 1038 23.74 -23.38 15.23
CA LEU A 1038 24.91 -22.55 15.53
C LEU A 1038 24.72 -21.09 15.06
N GLU A 1039 24.13 -20.90 13.88
CA GLU A 1039 23.75 -19.57 13.38
C GLU A 1039 22.75 -18.89 14.32
N GLN A 1040 21.72 -19.61 14.76
CA GLN A 1040 20.73 -19.11 15.69
C GLN A 1040 21.35 -18.81 17.06
N ILE A 1041 22.34 -19.57 17.54
CA ILE A 1041 23.02 -19.27 18.81
C ILE A 1041 23.87 -18.01 18.70
N GLY A 1042 24.63 -17.85 17.61
CA GLY A 1042 25.37 -16.63 17.29
C GLY A 1042 26.49 -16.24 18.26
N SER A 1043 26.77 -17.04 19.30
CA SER A 1043 27.84 -16.81 20.28
C SER A 1043 29.23 -16.85 19.64
N ALA A 1044 30.24 -16.29 20.32
CA ALA A 1044 31.63 -16.33 19.85
C ALA A 1044 32.13 -17.78 19.61
N GLU A 1045 31.74 -18.72 20.47
CA GLU A 1045 32.05 -20.15 20.32
C GLU A 1045 31.34 -20.78 19.11
N ALA A 1046 30.07 -20.42 18.89
CA ALA A 1046 29.32 -20.89 17.72
C ALA A 1046 29.94 -20.40 16.42
N ARG A 1047 30.37 -19.13 16.37
CA ARG A 1047 31.08 -18.55 15.23
C ARG A 1047 32.42 -19.23 14.96
N THR A 1048 33.21 -19.48 16.00
CA THR A 1048 34.48 -20.22 15.87
C THR A 1048 34.24 -21.62 15.29
N THR A 1049 33.16 -22.28 15.72
CA THR A 1049 32.77 -23.59 15.18
C THR A 1049 32.36 -23.49 13.71
N LEU A 1050 31.57 -22.47 13.34
CA LEU A 1050 31.17 -22.21 11.95
C LEU A 1050 32.37 -21.88 11.06
N GLU A 1051 33.32 -21.07 11.52
CA GLU A 1051 34.56 -20.74 10.79
C GLU A 1051 35.39 -21.99 10.50
N ARG A 1052 35.51 -22.87 11.51
CA ARG A 1052 36.16 -24.16 11.33
C ARG A 1052 35.45 -25.02 10.27
N LEU A 1053 34.12 -25.06 10.28
CA LEU A 1053 33.34 -25.79 9.26
C LEU A 1053 33.46 -25.15 7.87
N ALA A 1054 33.46 -23.82 7.79
CA ALA A 1054 33.61 -23.07 6.55
C ALA A 1054 34.98 -23.28 5.87
N ALA A 1055 36.00 -23.71 6.62
CA ALA A 1055 37.32 -24.08 6.10
C ALA A 1055 37.37 -25.48 5.47
N GLY A 1056 36.29 -26.26 5.53
CA GLY A 1056 36.19 -27.57 4.88
C GLY A 1056 36.10 -27.49 3.35
N ALA A 1057 35.90 -28.64 2.71
CA ALA A 1057 35.74 -28.74 1.26
C ALA A 1057 34.64 -27.79 0.75
N ALA A 1058 34.99 -26.93 -0.21
CA ALA A 1058 34.09 -25.86 -0.68
C ALA A 1058 32.78 -26.40 -1.29
N ALA A 1059 32.82 -27.61 -1.84
CA ALA A 1059 31.67 -28.28 -2.43
C ALA A 1059 30.69 -28.86 -1.38
N ALA A 1060 31.13 -29.13 -0.15
CA ALA A 1060 30.28 -29.78 0.84
C ALA A 1060 29.10 -28.89 1.28
N PRO A 1061 27.85 -29.39 1.33
CA PRO A 1061 26.67 -28.57 1.61
C PRO A 1061 26.75 -27.79 2.93
N HIS A 1062 27.20 -28.42 4.01
CA HIS A 1062 27.34 -27.75 5.31
C HIS A 1062 28.51 -26.76 5.36
N THR A 1063 29.53 -26.91 4.51
CA THR A 1063 30.60 -25.89 4.36
C THR A 1063 30.06 -24.65 3.67
N ARG A 1064 29.33 -24.83 2.56
CA ARG A 1064 28.65 -23.73 1.86
C ARG A 1064 27.70 -23.02 2.83
N GLU A 1065 26.92 -23.80 3.55
CA GLU A 1065 25.96 -23.28 4.52
C GLU A 1065 26.63 -22.57 5.70
N ALA A 1066 27.76 -23.07 6.21
CA ALA A 1066 28.52 -22.40 7.26
C ALA A 1066 29.08 -21.05 6.78
N LYS A 1067 29.56 -20.96 5.53
CA LYS A 1067 29.99 -19.70 4.91
C LYS A 1067 28.83 -18.71 4.82
N SER A 1068 27.67 -19.15 4.35
CA SER A 1068 26.47 -18.31 4.24
C SER A 1068 25.98 -17.85 5.63
N ALA A 1069 25.98 -18.74 6.62
CA ALA A 1069 25.64 -18.41 8.01
C ALA A 1069 26.57 -17.35 8.60
N LEU A 1070 27.89 -17.44 8.35
CA LEU A 1070 28.85 -16.42 8.79
C LEU A 1070 28.62 -15.07 8.11
N GLN A 1071 28.27 -15.06 6.82
CA GLN A 1071 27.92 -13.81 6.12
C GLN A 1071 26.66 -13.17 6.71
N ARG A 1072 25.62 -13.97 6.96
CA ARG A 1072 24.37 -13.50 7.59
C ARG A 1072 24.59 -13.00 9.02
N LEU A 1073 25.46 -13.66 9.79
CA LEU A 1073 25.81 -13.20 11.13
C LEU A 1073 26.55 -11.86 11.09
N LYS A 1074 27.50 -11.68 10.16
CA LYS A 1074 28.19 -10.39 9.98
C LYS A 1074 27.26 -9.25 9.57
N ALA A 1075 26.23 -9.53 8.77
CA ALA A 1075 25.25 -8.53 8.36
C ALA A 1075 24.29 -8.10 9.51
N LYS A 1076 24.22 -8.87 10.60
CA LYS A 1076 23.43 -8.55 11.79
C LYS A 1076 24.19 -7.68 12.81
N GLU A 1077 25.51 -7.56 12.66
CA GLU A 1077 26.38 -6.73 13.51
C GLU A 1077 26.50 -5.31 12.95
#